data_AF-A0A8C2T6Y4-F1
#
_entry.id   AF-A0A8C2T6Y4-F1
#
_cell.length_a   1.000
_cell.length_b   1.000
_cell.length_c   1.000
_cell.angle_alpha   90.00
_cell.angle_beta   90.00
_cell.angle_gamma   90.00
#
_symmetry.space_group_name_H-M   'P 1'
#
loop_
_entity.id
_entity.type
_entity.pdbx_description
1 polymer ?
#
loop_
_entity_poly.entity_id
_entity_poly.type
_entity_poly.pdbx_seq_one_letter_code
_entity_poly.pdbx_strand_id
1 'polypeptide(L)'
;MAAVTALPVSLSARFKGSFAYITVKDRLPQILTKVIDTLHRHKNEFFEEHGEKGVEAEKRAISFLSKLRNELQTDKPVTPLEDDLPDAALWNQYLDYQRNLSNGNGEPSWFQSPWLFIECYMYRRIHAAVTQNPPIGSFDVFKEGKAQNFFESQEAIIALCTYFQELLKNIKDLDEKQLKGELFKLLQVSLWGNKCDLSFSAGEESSQKTSPLQSLENMMQSHLTPTERKMKDGNAFTAAGSRGNEGRTESTKESCDHFLSDIPVTREQMNHYRAAAETAQSELAALSVKYDCAHSELLELRSRMISKETSLKELKSEAENYKENSARQASLLLSLQTRVQETEEELSMVVASKKQAELTAQAALKENWELKEKLHELNARLNKYLNECEESKKESYRMSRRYEELLSQLSEFLDTDIKGKEKPQEHLMSKAFEICKENVALKAQVTALQEDINGHEMESKASRETIMRLVSEVTKEQKKAAGYYEDMEKLSKDLDSARIARQSLEMDIRNLQDKLKANQKAWEASKQELHSLKISFSELDGNLKSSKEEARTAQSALETFRQQIATLLSSGSQTVLPSEKDILKRVQEISCKEETEGRTVSQLETQIAKLTETLENQTRSYQEALERNRKVEKHSESFQDQLKHLEEELLSIGMIQDGLKLEKQKYMNFLEQLNEKMKLDSIAAEVGFDMNVNAILARVEQLVKLEGDAVIENKTVTYSLRRKLKTQKEKLESKELHMKLLRQKINQLEEEKQVRTSLAMERDEANLTVRKLQKMIERLQKQLDLARETNTDLKAKLSETNELKIRTLEQDRTIEELNKSQGKLERMKEKAEKQLNSVKSELNLKEQKATEEKEKAKNMLEVASSEMKVLKTTLEELAKRERQLADFREVISRMLGLDLDSLALPDYEIITRLEGLIHFHQHHFIPCVCVKDVTRTEDERLDRNAQFLH
;
A
#
# COMPACT_ATOMS: atom_id res chain seq x y z
N MET A 1 61.47 20.10 -4.02
CA MET A 1 60.63 18.93 -4.37
C MET A 1 59.40 18.96 -3.47
N ALA A 2 58.25 19.37 -4.00
CA ALA A 2 57.00 19.37 -3.25
C ALA A 2 56.55 17.92 -3.03
N ALA A 3 56.17 17.59 -1.80
CA ALA A 3 55.61 16.28 -1.46
C ALA A 3 54.37 16.04 -2.33
N VAL A 4 54.44 15.01 -3.18
CA VAL A 4 53.26 14.47 -3.86
C VAL A 4 52.33 13.98 -2.76
N THR A 5 51.32 14.78 -2.42
CA THR A 5 50.27 14.39 -1.49
C THR A 5 49.60 13.13 -2.02
N ALA A 6 49.81 12.00 -1.32
CA ALA A 6 49.16 10.76 -1.66
C ALA A 6 47.64 10.96 -1.70
N LEU A 7 46.98 10.45 -2.75
CA LEU A 7 45.54 10.51 -2.86
C LEU A 7 44.89 9.81 -1.65
N PRO A 8 43.81 10.37 -1.09
CA PRO A 8 43.11 9.76 0.04
C PRO A 8 42.54 8.39 -0.36
N VAL A 9 42.43 7.51 0.63
CA VAL A 9 41.85 6.16 0.44
C VAL A 9 40.38 6.29 0.04
N SER A 10 39.95 5.52 -0.96
CA SER A 10 38.56 5.48 -1.40
C SER A 10 37.62 5.07 -0.26
N LEU A 11 36.46 5.72 -0.18
CA LEU A 11 35.36 5.26 0.67
C LEU A 11 35.02 3.81 0.31
N SER A 12 34.82 2.98 1.33
CA SER A 12 34.52 1.56 1.17
C SER A 12 33.79 1.04 2.40
N ALA A 13 33.11 -0.08 2.26
CA ALA A 13 32.38 -0.71 3.34
C ALA A 13 33.28 -1.35 4.41
N ARG A 14 34.61 -1.34 4.24
CA ARG A 14 35.55 -1.74 5.30
C ARG A 14 35.39 -0.89 6.56
N PHE A 15 34.93 0.35 6.38
CA PHE A 15 34.70 1.30 7.47
C PHE A 15 33.27 1.16 8.00
N LYS A 16 33.07 0.36 9.06
CA LYS A 16 31.75 0.00 9.60
C LYS A 16 30.85 1.18 10.01
N GLY A 17 31.43 2.34 10.37
CA GLY A 17 30.67 3.55 10.71
C GLY A 17 30.33 4.45 9.53
N SER A 18 30.78 4.09 8.31
CA SER A 18 30.57 4.91 7.12
C SER A 18 29.21 4.64 6.49
N PHE A 19 28.68 5.64 5.77
CA PHE A 19 27.49 5.47 4.93
C PHE A 19 27.69 4.43 3.82
N ALA A 20 28.94 4.24 3.37
CA ALA A 20 29.29 3.18 2.41
C ALA A 20 29.04 1.79 3.00
N TYR A 21 29.38 1.54 4.26
CA TYR A 21 29.07 0.26 4.91
C TYR A 21 27.57 0.01 5.01
N ILE A 22 26.80 1.01 5.45
CA ILE A 22 25.33 0.91 5.53
C ILE A 22 24.74 0.65 4.14
N THR A 23 25.23 1.35 3.11
CA THR A 23 24.74 1.17 1.75
C THR A 23 25.01 -0.24 1.24
N VAL A 24 26.24 -0.74 1.37
CA VAL A 24 26.59 -2.09 0.89
C VAL A 24 25.91 -3.18 1.70
N LYS A 25 25.84 -3.04 3.02
CA LYS A 25 25.30 -4.08 3.91
C LYS A 25 23.78 -4.17 3.85
N ASP A 26 23.09 -3.03 3.81
CA ASP A 26 21.64 -2.98 4.03
C ASP A 26 20.88 -2.55 2.75
N ARG A 27 21.35 -1.51 2.05
CA ARG A 27 20.60 -0.90 0.93
C ARG A 27 20.76 -1.65 -0.40
N LEU A 28 21.96 -2.07 -0.78
CA LEU A 28 22.17 -2.82 -2.03
C LEU A 28 21.42 -4.18 -2.03
N PRO A 29 21.38 -4.96 -0.92
CA PRO A 29 20.56 -6.17 -0.85
C PRO A 29 19.06 -5.90 -0.98
N GLN A 30 18.57 -4.79 -0.42
CA GLN A 30 17.16 -4.38 -0.56
C GLN A 30 16.84 -4.05 -2.02
N ILE A 31 17.71 -3.29 -2.70
CA ILE A 31 17.56 -2.99 -4.14
C ILE A 31 17.51 -4.28 -4.96
N LEU A 32 18.44 -5.21 -4.73
CA LEU A 32 18.45 -6.51 -5.44
C LEU A 32 17.18 -7.32 -5.18
N THR A 33 16.66 -7.29 -3.95
CA THR A 33 15.41 -7.98 -3.60
C THR A 33 14.23 -7.36 -4.35
N LYS A 34 14.15 -6.03 -4.46
CA LYS A 34 13.11 -5.35 -5.25
C LYS A 34 13.20 -5.66 -6.74
N VAL A 35 14.42 -5.78 -7.28
CA VAL A 35 14.63 -6.16 -8.69
C VAL A 35 14.12 -7.59 -8.93
N ILE A 36 14.44 -8.52 -8.03
CA ILE A 36 13.92 -9.90 -8.06
C ILE A 36 12.39 -9.91 -8.00
N ASP A 37 11.82 -9.17 -7.05
CA ASP A 37 10.36 -9.07 -6.89
C ASP A 37 9.69 -8.47 -8.13
N THR A 38 10.35 -7.51 -8.80
CA THR A 38 9.84 -6.88 -10.03
C THR A 38 9.80 -7.87 -11.17
N LEU A 39 10.86 -8.65 -11.38
CA LEU A 39 10.87 -9.72 -12.38
C LEU A 39 9.77 -10.76 -12.11
N HIS A 40 9.61 -11.16 -10.84
CA HIS A 40 8.60 -12.14 -10.45
C HIS A 40 7.17 -11.63 -10.67
N ARG A 41 6.90 -10.34 -10.42
CA ARG A 41 5.58 -9.73 -10.68
C ARG A 41 5.25 -9.64 -12.17
N HIS A 42 6.25 -9.44 -13.02
CA HIS A 42 6.09 -9.37 -14.48
C HIS A 42 6.07 -10.76 -15.15
N LYS A 43 6.08 -11.86 -14.39
CA LYS A 43 6.01 -13.22 -14.92
C LYS A 43 4.83 -13.44 -15.89
N ASN A 44 3.65 -12.90 -15.56
CA ASN A 44 2.48 -13.05 -16.41
C ASN A 44 2.64 -12.26 -17.72
N GLU A 45 3.21 -11.06 -17.68
CA GLU A 45 3.52 -10.25 -18.88
C GLU A 45 4.55 -10.96 -19.76
N PHE A 46 5.60 -11.53 -19.18
CA PHE A 46 6.57 -12.34 -19.92
C PHE A 46 5.94 -13.59 -20.54
N PHE A 47 4.96 -14.20 -19.88
CA PHE A 47 4.21 -15.31 -20.45
C PHE A 47 3.31 -14.88 -21.61
N GLU A 48 2.64 -13.74 -21.49
CA GLU A 48 1.77 -13.20 -22.55
C GLU A 48 2.57 -12.78 -23.79
N GLU A 49 3.72 -12.11 -23.61
CA GLU A 49 4.54 -11.62 -24.73
C GLU A 49 5.42 -12.70 -25.36
N HIS A 50 5.92 -13.65 -24.56
CA HIS A 50 6.97 -14.58 -24.98
C HIS A 50 6.67 -16.06 -24.67
N GLY A 51 5.49 -16.37 -24.13
CA GLY A 51 5.11 -17.73 -23.73
C GLY A 51 5.98 -18.32 -22.62
N GLU A 52 6.05 -19.64 -22.56
CA GLU A 52 6.89 -20.36 -21.59
C GLU A 52 8.37 -19.95 -21.64
N LYS A 53 8.89 -19.55 -22.81
CA LYS A 53 10.28 -19.08 -22.95
C LYS A 53 10.54 -17.80 -22.15
N GLY A 54 9.56 -16.91 -22.04
CA GLY A 54 9.63 -15.71 -21.20
C GLY A 54 9.73 -16.05 -19.72
N VAL A 55 8.88 -16.97 -19.25
CA VAL A 55 8.87 -17.45 -17.86
C VAL A 55 10.17 -18.19 -17.50
N GLU A 56 10.70 -19.00 -18.41
CA GLU A 56 11.99 -19.66 -18.19
C GLU A 56 13.16 -18.66 -18.11
N ALA A 57 13.14 -17.62 -18.95
CA ALA A 57 14.15 -16.56 -18.93
C ALA A 57 14.09 -15.73 -17.64
N GLU A 58 12.88 -15.40 -17.18
CA GLU A 58 12.63 -14.74 -15.89
C GLU A 58 13.21 -15.56 -14.71
N LYS A 59 12.90 -16.85 -14.63
CA LYS A 59 13.47 -17.74 -13.60
C LYS A 59 14.99 -17.78 -13.63
N ARG A 60 15.61 -17.83 -14.82
CA ARG A 60 17.08 -17.81 -14.95
C ARG A 60 17.66 -16.46 -14.49
N ALA A 61 17.06 -15.35 -14.86
CA ALA A 61 17.47 -14.02 -14.41
C ALA A 61 17.35 -13.88 -12.88
N ILE A 62 16.24 -14.34 -12.29
CA ILE A 62 16.04 -14.37 -10.83
C ILE A 62 17.10 -15.23 -10.12
N SER A 63 17.43 -16.40 -10.67
CA SER A 63 18.49 -17.26 -10.13
C SER A 63 19.84 -16.55 -10.12
N PHE A 64 20.20 -15.89 -11.22
CA PHE A 64 21.44 -15.12 -11.31
C PHE A 64 21.48 -13.96 -10.30
N LEU A 65 20.38 -13.20 -10.17
CA LEU A 65 20.28 -12.09 -9.23
C LEU A 65 20.28 -12.55 -7.77
N SER A 66 19.69 -13.71 -7.49
CA SER A 66 19.73 -14.33 -6.16
C SER A 66 21.15 -14.77 -5.79
N LYS A 67 21.90 -15.30 -6.78
CA LYS A 67 23.34 -15.60 -6.63
C LYS A 67 24.13 -14.33 -6.36
N LEU A 68 23.91 -13.25 -7.12
CA LEU A 68 24.54 -11.95 -6.93
C LEU A 68 24.25 -11.36 -5.53
N ARG A 69 23.00 -11.43 -5.07
CA ARG A 69 22.61 -10.99 -3.72
C ARG A 69 23.36 -11.77 -2.64
N ASN A 70 23.47 -13.09 -2.79
CA ASN A 70 24.22 -13.92 -1.85
C ASN A 70 25.73 -13.62 -1.87
N GLU A 71 26.32 -13.44 -3.06
CA GLU A 71 27.72 -13.00 -3.23
C GLU A 71 27.99 -11.71 -2.44
N LEU A 72 27.10 -10.73 -2.59
CA LEU A 72 27.20 -9.44 -1.90
C LEU A 72 27.05 -9.60 -0.38
N GLN A 73 26.02 -10.31 0.09
CA GLN A 73 25.75 -10.47 1.53
C GLN A 73 26.83 -11.28 2.27
N THR A 74 27.49 -12.20 1.58
CA THR A 74 28.54 -13.06 2.16
C THR A 74 29.95 -12.56 1.87
N ASP A 75 30.09 -11.33 1.36
CA ASP A 75 31.37 -10.69 1.03
C ASP A 75 32.28 -11.57 0.15
N LYS A 76 31.69 -12.23 -0.85
CA LYS A 76 32.46 -13.02 -1.81
C LYS A 76 33.39 -12.14 -2.65
N PRO A 77 34.47 -12.69 -3.21
CA PRO A 77 35.27 -12.00 -4.20
C PRO A 77 34.45 -11.56 -5.41
N VAL A 78 34.79 -10.39 -5.95
CA VAL A 78 34.22 -9.84 -7.18
C VAL A 78 34.75 -10.64 -8.37
N THR A 79 33.84 -11.22 -9.16
CA THR A 79 34.19 -12.08 -10.29
C THR A 79 34.29 -11.30 -11.61
N PRO A 80 35.04 -11.78 -12.60
CA PRO A 80 34.99 -11.24 -13.95
C PRO A 80 33.57 -11.28 -14.53
N LEU A 81 33.27 -10.34 -15.44
CA LEU A 81 32.07 -10.36 -16.26
C LEU A 81 32.30 -11.30 -17.45
N GLU A 82 31.37 -12.22 -17.66
CA GLU A 82 31.40 -13.25 -18.71
C GLU A 82 30.33 -13.01 -19.80
N ASP A 83 29.67 -11.84 -19.78
CA ASP A 83 28.70 -11.46 -20.82
C ASP A 83 29.37 -10.89 -22.08
N ASP A 84 28.64 -10.95 -23.19
CA ASP A 84 29.10 -10.48 -24.51
C ASP A 84 28.87 -8.97 -24.74
N LEU A 85 28.59 -8.18 -23.69
CA LEU A 85 28.41 -6.73 -23.86
C LEU A 85 29.75 -6.03 -24.11
N PRO A 86 29.76 -4.93 -24.89
CA PRO A 86 30.98 -4.29 -25.38
C PRO A 86 31.90 -3.75 -24.27
N ASP A 87 31.35 -3.44 -23.09
CA ASP A 87 32.09 -2.88 -21.96
C ASP A 87 32.68 -3.96 -21.02
N ALA A 88 32.36 -5.25 -21.21
CA ALA A 88 32.80 -6.34 -20.32
C ALA A 88 34.34 -6.43 -20.23
N ALA A 89 35.04 -6.22 -21.36
CA ALA A 89 36.50 -6.21 -21.39
C ALA A 89 37.10 -5.07 -20.55
N LEU A 90 36.51 -3.87 -20.59
CA LEU A 90 36.96 -2.72 -19.81
C LEU A 90 36.73 -2.94 -18.31
N TRP A 91 35.59 -3.52 -17.94
CA TRP A 91 35.28 -3.89 -16.57
C TRP A 91 36.27 -4.93 -16.01
N ASN A 92 36.59 -5.95 -16.79
CA ASN A 92 37.55 -6.97 -16.40
C ASN A 92 38.97 -6.39 -16.25
N GLN A 93 39.37 -5.49 -17.16
CA GLN A 93 40.63 -4.76 -17.03
C GLN A 93 40.68 -3.91 -15.74
N TYR A 94 39.57 -3.24 -15.39
CA TYR A 94 39.49 -2.46 -14.16
C TYR A 94 39.51 -3.34 -12.90
N LEU A 95 38.87 -4.52 -12.94
CA LEU A 95 38.93 -5.50 -11.87
C LEU A 95 40.38 -6.03 -11.66
N ASP A 96 41.09 -6.30 -12.74
CA ASP A 96 42.51 -6.69 -12.69
C ASP A 96 43.37 -5.57 -12.10
N TYR A 97 43.10 -4.31 -12.46
CA TYR A 97 43.74 -3.14 -11.83
C TYR A 97 43.48 -3.08 -10.31
N GLN A 98 42.25 -3.32 -9.86
CA GLN A 98 41.90 -3.36 -8.43
C GLN A 98 42.59 -4.53 -7.68
N ARG A 99 42.75 -5.69 -8.32
CA ARG A 99 43.55 -6.81 -7.77
C ARG A 99 45.01 -6.38 -7.56
N ASN A 100 45.59 -5.73 -8.56
CA ASN A 100 46.99 -5.30 -8.52
C ASN A 100 47.25 -4.22 -7.46
N LEU A 101 46.30 -3.29 -7.24
CA LEU A 101 46.38 -2.27 -6.19
C LEU A 101 46.44 -2.84 -4.77
N SER A 102 45.92 -4.05 -4.56
CA SER A 102 45.78 -4.65 -3.23
C SER A 102 47.05 -5.36 -2.73
N ASN A 103 48.17 -5.32 -3.48
CA ASN A 103 49.50 -5.84 -3.14
C ASN A 103 49.51 -7.25 -2.48
N GLY A 104 48.55 -8.11 -2.83
CA GLY A 104 48.48 -9.49 -2.32
C GLY A 104 47.75 -9.69 -0.98
N ASN A 105 47.11 -8.67 -0.40
CA ASN A 105 46.39 -8.77 0.88
C ASN A 105 44.95 -9.32 0.78
N GLY A 106 44.49 -9.71 -0.41
CA GLY A 106 43.18 -10.34 -0.63
C GLY A 106 42.62 -10.06 -2.01
N GLU A 107 41.66 -10.89 -2.47
CA GLU A 107 40.90 -10.60 -3.67
C GLU A 107 39.92 -9.43 -3.43
N PRO A 108 39.68 -8.54 -4.41
CA PRO A 108 38.67 -7.51 -4.31
C PRO A 108 37.31 -8.12 -3.94
N SER A 109 36.74 -7.72 -2.81
CA SER A 109 35.44 -8.19 -2.32
C SER A 109 34.45 -7.03 -2.16
N TRP A 110 33.18 -7.34 -1.90
CA TRP A 110 32.11 -6.36 -1.76
C TRP A 110 32.35 -5.36 -0.63
N PHE A 111 32.88 -5.79 0.51
CA PHE A 111 33.11 -4.90 1.65
C PHE A 111 34.47 -4.18 1.59
N GLN A 112 35.47 -4.78 0.95
CA GLN A 112 36.84 -4.22 0.95
C GLN A 112 37.08 -3.23 -0.20
N SER A 113 36.45 -3.44 -1.34
CA SER A 113 36.69 -2.65 -2.55
C SER A 113 36.10 -1.23 -2.46
N PRO A 114 36.55 -0.28 -3.31
CA PRO A 114 35.97 1.06 -3.36
C PRO A 114 34.45 1.03 -3.56
N TRP A 115 33.72 1.82 -2.77
CA TRP A 115 32.25 1.86 -2.78
C TRP A 115 31.68 2.18 -4.16
N LEU A 116 32.25 3.19 -4.83
CA LEU A 116 31.84 3.56 -6.19
C LEU A 116 31.95 2.38 -7.15
N PHE A 117 33.04 1.60 -7.07
CA PHE A 117 33.27 0.47 -7.94
C PHE A 117 32.24 -0.65 -7.71
N ILE A 118 32.03 -1.06 -6.46
CA ILE A 118 31.11 -2.17 -6.13
C ILE A 118 29.65 -1.82 -6.42
N GLU A 119 29.25 -0.56 -6.26
CA GLU A 119 27.89 -0.12 -6.56
C GLU A 119 27.64 -0.13 -8.07
N CYS A 120 28.56 0.45 -8.86
CA CYS A 120 28.48 0.38 -10.31
C CYS A 120 28.55 -1.08 -10.83
N TYR A 121 29.43 -1.89 -10.24
CA TYR A 121 29.57 -3.31 -10.58
C TYR A 121 28.27 -4.09 -10.32
N MET A 122 27.57 -3.81 -9.21
CA MET A 122 26.28 -4.40 -8.88
C MET A 122 25.24 -4.13 -9.98
N TYR A 123 25.04 -2.86 -10.35
CA TYR A 123 24.11 -2.50 -11.42
C TYR A 123 24.51 -3.10 -12.78
N ARG A 124 25.81 -3.16 -13.08
CA ARG A 124 26.31 -3.80 -14.30
C ARG A 124 26.06 -5.31 -14.33
N ARG A 125 26.15 -5.99 -13.18
CA ARG A 125 25.79 -7.41 -13.01
C ARG A 125 24.28 -7.63 -13.11
N ILE A 126 23.44 -6.70 -12.63
CA ILE A 126 21.99 -6.74 -12.87
C ILE A 126 21.71 -6.68 -14.39
N HIS A 127 22.33 -5.75 -15.09
CA HIS A 127 22.12 -5.60 -16.54
C HIS A 127 22.60 -6.83 -17.32
N ALA A 128 23.73 -7.42 -16.93
CA ALA A 128 24.21 -8.70 -17.48
C ALA A 128 23.17 -9.82 -17.27
N ALA A 129 22.60 -9.92 -16.07
CA ALA A 129 21.63 -10.95 -15.71
C ALA A 129 20.40 -10.93 -16.63
N VAL A 130 19.91 -9.75 -16.98
CA VAL A 130 18.75 -9.60 -17.86
C VAL A 130 19.16 -9.87 -19.32
N THR A 131 20.26 -9.27 -19.78
CA THR A 131 20.67 -9.35 -21.19
C THR A 131 21.09 -10.76 -21.61
N GLN A 132 21.73 -11.52 -20.72
CA GLN A 132 22.13 -12.92 -20.97
C GLN A 132 20.93 -13.88 -21.03
N ASN A 133 19.71 -13.43 -20.71
CA ASN A 133 18.52 -14.26 -20.66
C ASN A 133 17.45 -13.78 -21.66
N PRO A 134 17.65 -13.98 -22.98
CA PRO A 134 16.59 -13.74 -23.95
C PRO A 134 15.40 -14.68 -23.69
N PRO A 135 14.15 -14.27 -23.98
CA PRO A 135 13.77 -13.08 -24.75
C PRO A 135 13.63 -11.77 -23.95
N ILE A 136 13.84 -11.76 -22.64
CA ILE A 136 13.64 -10.57 -21.79
C ILE A 136 14.84 -9.60 -21.75
N GLY A 137 15.79 -9.71 -22.69
CA GLY A 137 17.05 -8.97 -22.66
C GLY A 137 16.92 -7.45 -22.72
N SER A 138 15.80 -6.93 -23.22
CA SER A 138 15.48 -5.49 -23.26
C SER A 138 14.70 -4.98 -22.05
N PHE A 139 14.39 -5.85 -21.07
CA PHE A 139 13.58 -5.48 -19.92
C PHE A 139 14.35 -4.55 -18.97
N ASP A 140 13.75 -3.42 -18.61
CA ASP A 140 14.30 -2.49 -17.64
C ASP A 140 13.63 -2.72 -16.28
N VAL A 141 14.36 -3.38 -15.39
CA VAL A 141 13.91 -3.74 -14.04
C VAL A 141 13.59 -2.55 -13.13
N PHE A 142 14.00 -1.33 -13.51
CA PHE A 142 13.70 -0.10 -12.77
C PHE A 142 12.63 0.75 -13.46
N LYS A 143 12.13 0.35 -14.63
CA LYS A 143 11.16 1.13 -15.42
C LYS A 143 9.88 1.40 -14.64
N GLU A 144 9.32 0.39 -14.00
CA GLU A 144 8.09 0.53 -13.21
C GLU A 144 8.28 1.54 -12.07
N GLY A 145 9.33 1.41 -11.28
CA GLY A 145 9.62 2.36 -10.19
C GLY A 145 9.83 3.79 -10.67
N LYS A 146 10.50 3.96 -11.82
CA LYS A 146 10.68 5.30 -12.46
C LYS A 146 9.35 5.88 -12.94
N ALA A 147 8.51 5.07 -13.59
CA ALA A 147 7.20 5.50 -14.08
C ALA A 147 6.27 5.85 -12.92
N GLN A 148 6.25 5.03 -11.87
CA GLN A 148 5.44 5.27 -10.68
C GLN A 148 5.84 6.59 -9.99
N ASN A 149 7.14 6.85 -9.80
CA ASN A 149 7.60 8.10 -9.19
C ASN A 149 7.19 9.33 -10.02
N PHE A 150 7.24 9.22 -11.36
CA PHE A 150 6.74 10.26 -12.26
C PHE A 150 5.23 10.50 -12.11
N PHE A 151 4.43 9.43 -12.05
CA PHE A 151 2.97 9.54 -11.88
C PHE A 151 2.57 10.11 -10.52
N GLU A 152 3.24 9.68 -9.45
CA GLU A 152 2.94 10.19 -8.11
C GLU A 152 3.41 11.64 -7.89
N SER A 153 4.41 12.09 -8.66
CA SER A 153 4.90 13.48 -8.61
C SER A 153 4.15 14.42 -9.58
N GLN A 154 3.02 13.99 -10.17
CA GLN A 154 2.26 14.76 -11.16
C GLN A 154 1.89 16.17 -10.66
N GLU A 155 1.41 16.31 -9.43
CA GLU A 155 1.03 17.61 -8.88
C GLU A 155 2.23 18.56 -8.77
N ALA A 156 3.37 18.05 -8.30
CA ALA A 156 4.62 18.80 -8.22
C ALA A 156 5.15 19.21 -9.61
N ILE A 157 5.04 18.30 -10.59
CA ILE A 157 5.42 18.55 -11.98
C ILE A 157 4.50 19.62 -12.59
N ILE A 158 3.19 19.51 -12.43
CA ILE A 158 2.21 20.50 -12.93
C ILE A 158 2.49 21.87 -12.32
N ALA A 159 2.74 21.94 -11.01
CA ALA A 159 3.08 23.20 -10.33
C ALA A 159 4.36 23.82 -10.90
N LEU A 160 5.42 23.02 -11.08
CA LEU A 160 6.69 23.51 -11.62
C LEU A 160 6.58 23.93 -13.10
N CYS A 161 5.85 23.16 -13.91
CA CYS A 161 5.57 23.50 -15.31
C CYS A 161 4.75 24.78 -15.42
N THR A 162 3.71 24.94 -14.60
CA THR A 162 2.87 26.15 -14.56
C THR A 162 3.71 27.37 -14.18
N TYR A 163 4.51 27.23 -13.12
CA TYR A 163 5.44 28.27 -12.68
C TYR A 163 6.43 28.67 -13.78
N PHE A 164 7.04 27.69 -14.44
CA PHE A 164 8.01 27.96 -15.49
C PHE A 164 7.36 28.64 -16.71
N GLN A 165 6.13 28.27 -17.07
CA GLN A 165 5.38 28.91 -18.14
C GLN A 165 5.01 30.37 -17.81
N GLU A 166 4.61 30.64 -16.56
CA GLU A 166 4.36 32.02 -16.09
C GLU A 166 5.63 32.87 -16.10
N LEU A 167 6.75 32.30 -15.63
CA LEU A 167 8.05 32.95 -15.67
C LEU A 167 8.45 33.31 -17.11
N LEU A 168 8.27 32.40 -18.07
CA LEU A 168 8.59 32.65 -19.49
C LEU A 168 7.78 33.79 -20.11
N LYS A 169 6.52 33.98 -19.71
CA LYS A 169 5.69 35.09 -20.21
C LYS A 169 6.26 36.45 -19.79
N ASN A 170 6.77 36.54 -18.56
CA ASN A 170 7.23 37.79 -17.96
C ASN A 170 8.75 37.94 -17.99
N ILE A 171 9.50 36.98 -18.55
CA ILE A 171 10.97 36.92 -18.47
C ILE A 171 11.66 38.14 -19.10
N LYS A 172 11.02 38.76 -20.10
CA LYS A 172 11.52 39.96 -20.77
C LYS A 172 11.38 41.22 -19.93
N ASP A 173 10.50 41.20 -18.94
CA ASP A 173 10.18 42.34 -18.06
C ASP A 173 10.96 42.28 -16.74
N LEU A 174 11.77 41.24 -16.53
CA LEU A 174 12.60 41.06 -15.35
C LEU A 174 13.95 41.76 -15.51
N ASP A 175 14.37 42.48 -14.47
CA ASP A 175 15.75 42.98 -14.38
C ASP A 175 16.76 41.84 -14.09
N GLU A 176 18.05 42.12 -14.26
CA GLU A 176 19.11 41.11 -14.09
C GLU A 176 19.14 40.51 -12.67
N LYS A 177 18.75 41.31 -11.65
CA LYS A 177 18.72 40.86 -10.26
C LYS A 177 17.54 39.92 -10.01
N GLN A 178 16.38 40.21 -10.58
CA GLN A 178 15.19 39.37 -10.54
C GLN A 178 15.41 38.07 -11.31
N LEU A 179 16.00 38.14 -12.50
CA LEU A 179 16.34 36.96 -13.31
C LEU A 179 17.32 36.03 -12.58
N LYS A 180 18.34 36.61 -11.92
CA LYS A 180 19.26 35.84 -11.06
C LYS A 180 18.54 35.17 -9.89
N GLY A 181 17.56 35.85 -9.29
CA GLY A 181 16.72 35.27 -8.24
C GLY A 181 15.93 34.06 -8.71
N GLU A 182 15.33 34.16 -9.90
CA GLU A 182 14.58 33.07 -10.53
C GLU A 182 15.47 31.89 -10.93
N LEU A 183 16.66 32.17 -11.49
CA LEU A 183 17.66 31.13 -11.76
C LEU A 183 18.07 30.39 -10.48
N PHE A 184 18.36 31.11 -9.40
CA PHE A 184 18.71 30.47 -8.13
C PHE A 184 17.56 29.64 -7.55
N LYS A 185 16.32 30.08 -7.71
CA LYS A 185 15.15 29.30 -7.28
C LYS A 185 15.06 27.99 -8.06
N LEU A 186 15.18 28.03 -9.40
CA LEU A 186 15.16 26.83 -10.25
C LEU A 186 16.35 25.90 -9.97
N LEU A 187 17.55 26.44 -9.73
CA LEU A 187 18.72 25.64 -9.35
C LEU A 187 18.50 24.92 -8.01
N GLN A 188 17.84 25.58 -7.04
CA GLN A 188 17.50 24.94 -5.77
C GLN A 188 16.42 23.87 -5.94
N VAL A 189 15.38 24.10 -6.76
CA VAL A 189 14.40 23.05 -7.11
C VAL A 189 15.13 21.86 -7.74
N SER A 190 16.03 22.11 -8.69
CA SER A 190 16.82 21.06 -9.35
C SER A 190 17.69 20.29 -8.36
N LEU A 191 18.33 20.98 -7.41
CA LEU A 191 19.16 20.35 -6.38
C LEU A 191 18.32 19.42 -5.51
N TRP A 192 17.18 19.89 -5.00
CA TRP A 192 16.35 19.12 -4.07
C TRP A 192 15.45 18.08 -4.73
N GLY A 193 15.30 18.14 -6.06
CA GLY A 193 14.66 17.09 -6.85
C GLY A 193 15.38 15.74 -6.75
N ASN A 194 16.66 15.72 -6.33
CA ASN A 194 17.40 14.49 -6.07
C ASN A 194 16.81 13.62 -4.95
N LYS A 195 15.92 14.15 -4.10
CA LYS A 195 15.21 13.39 -3.07
C LYS A 195 14.28 12.32 -3.67
N CYS A 196 13.87 12.50 -4.92
CA CYS A 196 13.07 11.52 -5.67
C CYS A 196 13.91 10.39 -6.26
N ASP A 197 15.24 10.38 -6.07
CA ASP A 197 16.10 9.32 -6.61
C ASP A 197 15.89 8.00 -5.86
N LEU A 198 15.62 6.94 -6.63
CA LEU A 198 15.46 5.57 -6.15
C LEU A 198 16.74 5.05 -5.48
N SER A 199 17.91 5.53 -5.92
CA SER A 199 19.19 5.16 -5.30
C SER A 199 19.28 5.65 -3.86
N PHE A 200 18.68 6.79 -3.52
CA PHE A 200 18.67 7.40 -2.18
C PHE A 200 17.62 6.75 -1.26
N SER A 201 16.50 6.26 -1.80
CA SER A 201 15.45 5.59 -1.02
C SER A 201 15.64 4.07 -0.89
N ALA A 202 16.78 3.51 -1.34
CA ALA A 202 16.95 2.05 -1.44
C ALA A 202 15.81 1.38 -2.26
N GLY A 203 15.38 2.08 -3.31
CA GLY A 203 14.26 1.73 -4.17
C GLY A 203 12.88 1.84 -3.53
N GLU A 204 12.73 2.54 -2.38
CA GLU A 204 11.41 2.87 -1.82
C GLU A 204 10.77 4.06 -2.55
N GLU A 205 9.44 4.14 -2.49
CA GLU A 205 8.68 5.25 -3.06
C GLU A 205 9.08 6.57 -2.37
N SER A 206 9.60 7.51 -3.16
CA SER A 206 10.08 8.83 -2.71
C SER A 206 9.48 9.97 -3.52
N SER A 207 8.18 9.86 -3.85
CA SER A 207 7.47 10.85 -4.66
C SER A 207 7.26 12.19 -3.95
N GLN A 208 7.32 13.28 -4.71
CA GLN A 208 7.06 14.63 -4.21
C GLN A 208 5.58 14.97 -4.32
N LYS A 209 4.90 14.94 -3.17
CA LYS A 209 3.45 15.22 -3.06
C LYS A 209 3.11 16.70 -2.85
N THR A 210 4.10 17.57 -2.68
CA THR A 210 3.89 19.01 -2.44
C THR A 210 4.68 19.82 -3.47
N SER A 211 4.21 21.03 -3.75
CA SER A 211 4.91 21.94 -4.68
C SER A 211 6.37 22.14 -4.23
N PRO A 212 7.37 21.81 -5.07
CA PRO A 212 8.78 22.01 -4.74
C PRO A 212 9.11 23.47 -4.40
N LEU A 213 8.34 24.40 -4.99
CA LEU A 213 8.47 25.84 -4.78
C LEU A 213 8.03 26.28 -3.38
N GLN A 214 7.00 25.65 -2.81
CA GLN A 214 6.53 25.91 -1.44
C GLN A 214 7.44 25.21 -0.42
N SER A 215 7.91 24.01 -0.75
CA SER A 215 8.79 23.23 0.12
C SER A 215 10.20 23.82 0.24
N LEU A 216 10.63 24.67 -0.70
CA LEU A 216 11.91 25.37 -0.65
C LEU A 216 12.07 26.25 0.60
N GLU A 217 11.04 26.99 1.00
CA GLU A 217 11.09 27.85 2.20
C GLU A 217 11.33 27.03 3.47
N ASN A 218 10.71 25.86 3.57
CA ASN A 218 10.87 24.95 4.71
C ASN A 218 12.25 24.25 4.70
N MET A 219 12.77 23.87 3.53
CA MET A 219 14.07 23.20 3.41
C MET A 219 15.26 24.14 3.64
N MET A 220 15.12 25.43 3.33
CA MET A 220 16.15 26.42 3.63
C MET A 220 16.33 26.64 5.14
N GLN A 221 15.25 26.53 5.93
CA GLN A 221 15.33 26.69 7.39
C GLN A 221 16.00 25.49 8.09
N SER A 222 15.92 24.27 7.54
CA SER A 222 16.43 23.07 8.21
C SER A 222 17.93 22.80 8.00
N HIS A 223 18.57 23.42 7.01
CA HIS A 223 19.98 23.16 6.66
C HIS A 223 20.94 24.31 7.01
N LEU A 224 20.42 25.47 7.48
CA LEU A 224 21.22 26.58 7.98
C LEU A 224 21.22 26.60 9.52
N THR A 225 22.06 25.77 10.12
CA THR A 225 22.94 26.03 11.30
C THR A 225 23.49 24.69 11.81
N PRO A 226 24.80 24.57 12.17
CA PRO A 226 25.50 25.52 13.03
C PRO A 226 26.93 25.89 12.59
N THR A 227 27.22 27.18 12.45
CA THR A 227 28.60 27.70 12.62
C THR A 227 28.74 29.12 13.18
N GLU A 228 27.65 29.84 13.51
CA GLU A 228 27.75 31.21 14.06
C GLU A 228 26.97 31.44 15.36
N ARG A 229 27.09 30.51 16.31
CA ARG A 229 26.70 30.77 17.71
C ARG A 229 27.81 30.33 18.65
N LYS A 230 28.91 31.08 18.65
CA LYS A 230 29.90 31.15 19.74
C LYS A 230 30.82 32.35 19.47
N MET A 231 30.33 33.55 19.74
CA MET A 231 31.11 34.73 20.11
C MET A 231 30.14 35.90 20.29
N LYS A 232 29.57 36.02 21.50
CA LYS A 232 29.16 37.26 22.17
C LYS A 232 28.30 36.90 23.37
N ASP A 233 28.99 36.54 24.44
CA ASP A 233 28.59 36.95 25.79
C ASP A 233 29.89 37.23 26.53
N GLY A 234 30.08 38.50 26.88
CA GLY A 234 31.33 39.03 27.41
C GLY A 234 31.25 40.53 27.57
N ASN A 235 30.58 40.94 28.64
CA ASN A 235 30.69 42.22 29.35
C ASN A 235 29.99 43.45 28.77
N ALA A 236 28.83 43.73 29.36
CA ALA A 236 28.44 45.09 29.69
C ALA A 236 29.38 45.66 30.76
N PHE A 237 29.96 46.83 30.51
CA PHE A 237 30.16 47.88 31.52
C PHE A 237 30.26 49.23 30.82
N THR A 238 29.80 50.24 31.53
CA THR A 238 29.42 51.59 31.12
C THR A 238 30.59 52.57 30.93
N ALA A 239 30.28 53.60 30.13
CA ALA A 239 30.67 55.01 30.27
C ALA A 239 31.99 55.55 29.66
N ALA A 240 31.85 56.82 29.23
CA ALA A 240 32.83 57.86 28.94
C ALA A 240 33.44 57.94 27.52
N GLY A 241 32.87 58.87 26.73
CA GLY A 241 33.48 60.19 26.53
C GLY A 241 34.87 60.29 25.87
N SER A 242 34.84 60.88 24.67
CA SER A 242 35.76 61.90 24.15
C SER A 242 37.08 61.53 23.46
N ARG A 243 37.19 62.17 22.28
CA ARG A 243 38.36 62.67 21.54
C ARG A 243 39.17 61.71 20.66
N GLY A 244 39.19 62.06 19.37
CA GLY A 244 40.46 62.39 18.71
C GLY A 244 40.64 61.87 17.28
N ASN A 245 40.72 62.82 16.34
CA ASN A 245 41.42 62.82 15.04
C ASN A 245 40.89 61.96 13.88
N GLU A 246 40.39 62.56 12.79
CA GLU A 246 41.05 63.34 11.71
C GLU A 246 41.51 62.45 10.54
N GLY A 247 41.09 62.81 9.32
CA GLY A 247 41.57 62.28 8.05
C GLY A 247 40.43 61.98 7.06
N ARG A 248 39.84 62.98 6.40
CA ARG A 248 40.24 63.55 5.09
C ARG A 248 39.37 63.02 3.93
N THR A 249 38.46 63.86 3.45
CA THR A 249 37.95 63.83 2.08
C THR A 249 37.80 65.27 1.59
N GLU A 250 38.70 65.66 0.68
CA GLU A 250 38.61 66.88 -0.12
C GLU A 250 37.65 66.65 -1.29
N SER A 251 36.69 67.56 -1.48
CA SER A 251 36.26 67.97 -2.81
C SER A 251 35.78 69.43 -2.79
N THR A 252 36.70 70.29 -3.23
CA THR A 252 36.49 71.42 -4.15
C THR A 252 35.22 72.28 -4.01
N LYS A 253 35.44 73.53 -3.58
CA LYS A 253 34.53 74.66 -3.82
C LYS A 253 35.29 75.70 -4.64
N GLU A 254 34.76 76.08 -5.80
CA GLU A 254 35.17 77.28 -6.54
C GLU A 254 34.36 78.50 -6.07
N SER A 255 35.12 79.54 -5.71
CA SER A 255 34.94 80.98 -5.97
C SER A 255 33.55 81.64 -5.92
N CYS A 256 33.37 82.59 -5.00
CA CYS A 256 33.43 84.03 -5.35
C CYS A 256 33.28 84.92 -4.09
N ASP A 257 34.25 85.82 -3.94
CA ASP A 257 34.27 87.15 -3.31
C ASP A 257 33.17 87.54 -2.30
N HIS A 258 33.59 87.93 -1.08
CA HIS A 258 33.64 89.38 -0.80
C HIS A 258 34.51 89.76 0.41
N PHE A 259 35.05 90.97 0.28
CA PHE A 259 36.00 91.66 1.13
C PHE A 259 35.56 91.80 2.61
N LEU A 260 36.58 91.72 3.45
CA LEU A 260 36.65 92.01 4.89
C LEU A 260 36.37 93.48 5.25
N SER A 261 35.75 93.66 6.43
CA SER A 261 35.99 94.73 7.43
C SER A 261 35.71 96.19 7.00
N ASP A 262 35.25 97.13 7.84
CA ASP A 262 35.47 97.35 9.26
C ASP A 262 34.29 98.15 9.86
N ILE A 263 33.65 97.62 10.91
CA ILE A 263 32.95 98.41 11.93
C ILE A 263 33.41 97.84 13.27
N PRO A 264 33.86 98.65 14.25
CA PRO A 264 34.32 98.14 15.54
C PRO A 264 33.12 97.68 16.36
N VAL A 265 32.66 96.46 16.10
CA VAL A 265 31.52 95.83 16.78
C VAL A 265 32.03 95.29 18.11
N THR A 266 31.66 95.98 19.18
CA THR A 266 31.92 95.60 20.58
C THR A 266 31.65 94.12 20.82
N ARG A 267 32.48 93.49 21.67
CA ARG A 267 32.48 92.05 21.99
C ARG A 267 31.09 91.49 22.35
N GLU A 268 30.19 92.31 22.88
CA GLU A 268 28.80 91.96 23.19
C GLU A 268 27.94 91.70 21.94
N GLN A 269 28.10 92.49 20.88
CA GLN A 269 27.35 92.30 19.64
C GLN A 269 27.82 91.03 18.90
N MET A 270 29.12 90.72 18.88
CA MET A 270 29.62 89.45 18.33
C MET A 270 29.06 88.23 19.07
N ASN A 271 28.96 88.31 20.40
CA ASN A 271 28.36 87.24 21.20
C ASN A 271 26.85 87.11 20.94
N HIS A 272 26.15 88.22 20.73
CA HIS A 272 24.73 88.20 20.41
C HIS A 272 24.45 87.61 19.01
N TYR A 273 25.24 88.00 17.99
CA TYR A 273 25.15 87.40 16.65
C TYR A 273 25.55 85.93 16.64
N ARG A 274 26.55 85.52 17.45
CA ARG A 274 26.91 84.11 17.60
C ARG A 274 25.78 83.30 18.24
N ALA A 275 25.22 83.78 19.34
CA ALA A 275 24.09 83.11 20.00
C ALA A 275 22.86 83.03 19.07
N ALA A 276 22.54 84.09 18.33
CA ALA A 276 21.46 84.08 17.35
C ALA A 276 21.73 83.11 16.19
N ALA A 277 22.97 83.04 15.70
CA ALA A 277 23.36 82.10 14.65
C ALA A 277 23.34 80.63 15.14
N GLU A 278 23.79 80.37 16.37
CA GLU A 278 23.73 79.04 16.99
C GLU A 278 22.27 78.61 17.24
N THR A 279 21.42 79.53 17.67
CA THR A 279 19.98 79.26 17.85
C THR A 279 19.31 78.99 16.50
N ALA A 280 19.59 79.80 15.48
CA ALA A 280 19.08 79.58 14.13
C ALA A 280 19.62 78.28 13.50
N GLN A 281 20.87 77.90 13.75
CA GLN A 281 21.42 76.62 13.31
C GLN A 281 20.76 75.43 14.03
N SER A 282 20.50 75.56 15.34
CA SER A 282 19.79 74.54 16.10
C SER A 282 18.33 74.41 15.65
N GLU A 283 17.65 75.51 15.34
CA GLU A 283 16.29 75.50 14.79
C GLU A 283 16.25 74.92 13.36
N LEU A 284 17.23 75.26 12.52
CA LEU A 284 17.37 74.68 11.18
C LEU A 284 17.63 73.17 11.26
N ALA A 285 18.50 72.72 12.18
CA ALA A 285 18.73 71.30 12.39
C ALA A 285 17.48 70.57 12.90
N ALA A 286 16.73 71.18 13.82
CA ALA A 286 15.47 70.62 14.31
C ALA A 286 14.39 70.56 13.20
N LEU A 287 14.35 71.54 12.30
CA LEU A 287 13.46 71.55 11.14
C LEU A 287 13.88 70.52 10.08
N SER A 288 15.18 70.37 9.82
CA SER A 288 15.68 69.33 8.90
C SER A 288 15.35 67.93 9.40
N VAL A 289 15.54 67.65 10.70
CA VAL A 289 15.15 66.35 11.29
C VAL A 289 13.64 66.12 11.18
N LYS A 290 12.81 67.14 11.42
CA LYS A 290 11.34 67.03 11.23
C LYS A 290 10.97 66.81 9.76
N TYR A 291 11.64 67.47 8.84
CA TYR A 291 11.45 67.28 7.40
C TYR A 291 11.82 65.85 6.98
N ASP A 292 12.97 65.35 7.44
CA ASP A 292 13.43 63.99 7.14
C ASP A 292 12.50 62.91 7.74
N CYS A 293 12.00 63.12 8.96
CA CYS A 293 10.98 62.26 9.56
C CYS A 293 9.68 62.27 8.75
N ALA A 294 9.14 63.44 8.42
CA ALA A 294 7.92 63.55 7.62
C ALA A 294 8.08 63.01 6.19
N HIS A 295 9.27 63.17 5.59
CA HIS A 295 9.60 62.61 4.28
C HIS A 295 9.67 61.07 4.33
N SER A 296 10.26 60.52 5.38
CA SER A 296 10.32 59.07 5.62
C SER A 296 8.92 58.48 5.82
N GLU A 297 8.06 59.14 6.60
CA GLU A 297 6.65 58.74 6.77
C GLU A 297 5.88 58.79 5.44
N LEU A 298 6.10 59.82 4.61
CA LEU A 298 5.48 59.91 3.28
C LEU A 298 5.94 58.79 2.33
N LEU A 299 7.22 58.42 2.37
CA LEU A 299 7.74 57.29 1.59
C LEU A 299 7.15 55.97 2.07
N GLU A 300 7.03 55.78 3.39
CA GLU A 300 6.42 54.57 3.95
C GLU A 300 4.93 54.47 3.61
N LEU A 301 4.19 55.59 3.67
CA LEU A 301 2.79 55.64 3.24
C LEU A 301 2.63 55.38 1.74
N ARG A 302 3.52 55.92 0.89
CA ARG A 302 3.52 55.61 -0.56
C ARG A 302 3.80 54.13 -0.81
N SER A 303 4.76 53.54 -0.11
CA SER A 303 5.06 52.10 -0.22
C SER A 303 3.85 51.25 0.19
N ARG A 304 3.19 51.58 1.31
CA ARG A 304 1.95 50.90 1.72
C ARG A 304 0.81 51.09 0.72
N MET A 305 0.68 52.27 0.12
CA MET A 305 -0.34 52.54 -0.90
C MET A 305 -0.12 51.69 -2.15
N ILE A 306 1.13 51.60 -2.63
CA ILE A 306 1.49 50.76 -3.77
C ILE A 306 1.23 49.28 -3.45
N SER A 307 1.60 48.81 -2.26
CA SER A 307 1.31 47.45 -1.79
C SER A 307 -0.19 47.15 -1.70
N LYS A 308 -1.00 48.13 -1.27
CA LYS A 308 -2.46 47.99 -1.27
C LYS A 308 -3.03 48.00 -2.69
N GLU A 309 -2.49 48.81 -3.59
CA GLU A 309 -2.91 48.85 -4.98
C GLU A 309 -2.57 47.55 -5.74
N THR A 310 -1.42 46.93 -5.47
CA THR A 310 -1.09 45.60 -6.00
C THR A 310 -2.04 44.53 -5.47
N SER A 311 -2.33 44.53 -4.16
CA SER A 311 -3.30 43.58 -3.57
C SER A 311 -4.72 43.73 -4.14
N LEU A 312 -5.13 44.96 -4.49
CA LEU A 312 -6.41 45.22 -5.13
C LEU A 312 -6.44 44.72 -6.59
N LYS A 313 -5.33 44.85 -7.32
CA LYS A 313 -5.22 44.30 -8.69
C LYS A 313 -5.24 42.78 -8.68
N GLU A 314 -4.56 42.15 -7.73
CA GLU A 314 -4.59 40.69 -7.53
C GLU A 314 -6.01 40.21 -7.21
N LEU A 315 -6.67 40.79 -6.21
CA LEU A 315 -8.07 40.46 -5.86
C LEU A 315 -9.04 40.68 -7.04
N LYS A 316 -8.81 41.70 -7.86
CA LYS A 316 -9.62 41.94 -9.07
C LYS A 316 -9.38 40.85 -10.13
N SER A 317 -8.14 40.43 -10.34
CA SER A 317 -7.82 39.34 -11.28
C SER A 317 -8.40 38.02 -10.81
N GLU A 318 -8.38 37.76 -9.50
CA GLU A 318 -8.96 36.56 -8.91
C GLU A 318 -10.50 36.57 -9.03
N ALA A 319 -11.15 37.70 -8.79
CA ALA A 319 -12.60 37.85 -9.01
C ALA A 319 -13.01 37.63 -10.48
N GLU A 320 -12.20 38.11 -11.44
CA GLU A 320 -12.46 37.85 -12.86
C GLU A 320 -12.23 36.38 -13.24
N ASN A 321 -11.20 35.73 -12.69
CA ASN A 321 -10.98 34.29 -12.85
C ASN A 321 -12.15 33.47 -12.28
N TYR A 322 -12.70 33.85 -11.13
CA TYR A 322 -13.89 33.21 -10.56
C TYR A 322 -15.12 33.37 -11.44
N LYS A 323 -15.33 34.57 -12.03
CA LYS A 323 -16.43 34.79 -12.99
C LYS A 323 -16.26 33.95 -14.25
N GLU A 324 -15.06 33.89 -14.80
CA GLU A 324 -14.79 33.10 -16.00
C GLU A 324 -14.99 31.60 -15.72
N ASN A 325 -14.52 31.11 -14.58
CA ASN A 325 -14.71 29.71 -14.19
C ASN A 325 -16.19 29.39 -13.96
N SER A 326 -16.94 30.29 -13.33
CA SER A 326 -18.39 30.17 -13.16
C SER A 326 -19.13 30.16 -14.52
N ALA A 327 -18.72 31.01 -15.47
CA ALA A 327 -19.29 31.04 -16.82
C ALA A 327 -18.98 29.76 -17.62
N ARG A 328 -17.77 29.20 -17.48
CA ARG A 328 -17.40 27.91 -18.09
C ARG A 328 -18.20 26.76 -17.49
N GLN A 329 -18.37 26.74 -16.17
CA GLN A 329 -19.22 25.74 -15.48
C GLN A 329 -20.69 25.85 -15.90
N ALA A 330 -21.23 27.07 -16.01
CA ALA A 330 -22.58 27.30 -16.49
C ALA A 330 -22.77 26.84 -17.95
N SER A 331 -21.78 27.09 -18.81
CA SER A 331 -21.80 26.64 -20.21
C SER A 331 -21.72 25.11 -20.33
N LEU A 332 -20.91 24.46 -19.49
CA LEU A 332 -20.83 23.00 -19.42
C LEU A 332 -22.14 22.38 -18.91
N LEU A 333 -22.74 22.97 -17.87
CA LEU A 333 -24.05 22.55 -17.38
C LEU A 333 -25.12 22.67 -18.45
N LEU A 334 -25.15 23.78 -19.20
CA LEU A 334 -26.09 23.97 -20.30
C LEU A 334 -25.90 22.92 -21.40
N SER A 335 -24.65 22.66 -21.81
CA SER A 335 -24.33 21.63 -22.81
C SER A 335 -24.73 20.23 -22.36
N LEU A 336 -24.51 19.89 -21.09
CA LEU A 336 -24.92 18.60 -20.52
C LEU A 336 -26.45 18.49 -20.43
N GLN A 337 -27.15 19.58 -20.08
CA GLN A 337 -28.61 19.62 -20.06
C GLN A 337 -29.19 19.43 -21.47
N THR A 338 -28.64 20.10 -22.49
CA THR A 338 -29.06 19.92 -23.88
C THR A 338 -28.87 18.48 -24.34
N ARG A 339 -27.73 17.87 -24.02
CA ARG A 339 -27.45 16.48 -24.40
C ARG A 339 -28.37 15.48 -23.67
N VAL A 340 -28.71 15.74 -22.41
CA VAL A 340 -29.70 14.92 -21.69
C VAL A 340 -31.07 15.03 -22.35
N GLN A 341 -31.50 16.25 -22.69
CA GLN A 341 -32.77 16.47 -23.37
C GLN A 341 -32.82 15.79 -24.76
N GLU A 342 -31.76 15.87 -25.55
CA GLU A 342 -31.64 15.16 -26.84
C GLU A 342 -31.80 13.64 -26.64
N THR A 343 -31.13 13.06 -25.63
CA THR A 343 -31.27 11.62 -25.35
C THR A 343 -32.65 11.22 -24.82
N GLU A 344 -33.34 12.10 -24.10
CA GLU A 344 -34.73 11.88 -23.65
C GLU A 344 -35.72 11.93 -24.82
N GLU A 345 -35.51 12.84 -25.77
CA GLU A 345 -36.29 12.96 -27.00
C GLU A 345 -36.08 11.73 -27.91
N GLU A 346 -34.84 11.27 -28.06
CA GLU A 346 -34.51 10.01 -28.77
C GLU A 346 -35.19 8.80 -28.11
N LEU A 347 -35.17 8.71 -26.78
CA LEU A 347 -35.85 7.64 -26.04
C LEU A 347 -37.36 7.68 -26.26
N SER A 348 -37.97 8.88 -26.24
CA SER A 348 -39.39 9.08 -26.50
C SER A 348 -39.79 8.63 -27.92
N MET A 349 -38.97 8.96 -28.92
CA MET A 349 -39.14 8.53 -30.31
C MET A 349 -39.05 6.99 -30.45
N VAL A 350 -38.09 6.36 -29.77
CA VAL A 350 -37.93 4.89 -29.77
C VAL A 350 -39.12 4.20 -29.08
N VAL A 351 -39.61 4.76 -27.97
CA VAL A 351 -40.79 4.24 -27.27
C VAL A 351 -42.05 4.35 -28.14
N ALA A 352 -42.23 5.47 -28.85
CA ALA A 352 -43.33 5.65 -29.80
C ALA A 352 -43.24 4.66 -30.97
N SER A 353 -42.06 4.46 -31.54
CA SER A 353 -41.81 3.47 -32.60
C SER A 353 -42.10 2.04 -32.12
N LYS A 354 -41.69 1.69 -30.90
CA LYS A 354 -41.96 0.38 -30.30
C LYS A 354 -43.47 0.16 -30.13
N LYS A 355 -44.19 1.15 -29.59
CA LYS A 355 -45.64 1.09 -29.43
C LYS A 355 -46.36 0.91 -30.77
N GLN A 356 -45.89 1.59 -31.82
CA GLN A 356 -46.43 1.44 -33.17
C GLN A 356 -46.18 0.05 -33.77
N ALA A 357 -44.99 -0.52 -33.54
CA ALA A 357 -44.66 -1.88 -33.97
C ALA A 357 -45.49 -2.94 -33.23
N GLU A 358 -45.71 -2.78 -31.93
CA GLU A 358 -46.56 -3.66 -31.11
C GLU A 358 -48.03 -3.63 -31.58
N LEU A 359 -48.57 -2.45 -31.89
CA LEU A 359 -49.92 -2.32 -32.45
C LEU A 359 -50.05 -3.00 -33.82
N THR A 360 -49.02 -2.86 -34.67
CA THR A 360 -48.99 -3.50 -36.00
C THR A 360 -48.92 -5.02 -35.87
N ALA A 361 -48.11 -5.53 -34.95
CA ALA A 361 -48.02 -6.96 -34.66
C ALA A 361 -49.34 -7.53 -34.09
N GLN A 362 -50.01 -6.80 -33.20
CA GLN A 362 -51.33 -7.20 -32.67
C GLN A 362 -52.40 -7.23 -33.77
N ALA A 363 -52.41 -6.24 -34.67
CA ALA A 363 -53.33 -6.22 -35.81
C ALA A 363 -53.09 -7.43 -36.74
N ALA A 364 -51.84 -7.76 -37.05
CA ALA A 364 -51.49 -8.92 -37.86
C ALA A 364 -51.87 -10.25 -37.17
N LEU A 365 -51.69 -10.38 -35.86
CA LEU A 365 -52.12 -11.57 -35.10
C LEU A 365 -53.64 -11.73 -35.12
N LYS A 366 -54.39 -10.62 -35.01
CA LYS A 366 -55.85 -10.63 -35.10
C LYS A 366 -56.33 -11.05 -36.50
N GLU A 367 -55.73 -10.49 -37.55
CA GLU A 367 -56.03 -10.88 -38.93
C GLU A 367 -55.71 -12.37 -39.19
N ASN A 368 -54.60 -12.87 -38.64
CA ASN A 368 -54.22 -14.28 -38.74
C ASN A 368 -55.22 -15.20 -38.02
N TRP A 369 -55.75 -14.75 -36.88
CA TRP A 369 -56.80 -15.46 -36.15
C TRP A 369 -58.12 -15.48 -36.94
N GLU A 370 -58.54 -14.34 -37.50
CA GLU A 370 -59.75 -14.24 -38.34
C GLU A 370 -59.62 -15.08 -39.62
N LEU A 371 -58.44 -15.14 -40.23
CA LEU A 371 -58.16 -16.01 -41.38
C LEU A 371 -58.24 -17.49 -41.01
N LYS A 372 -57.71 -17.89 -39.84
CA LYS A 372 -57.83 -19.27 -39.34
C LYS A 372 -59.28 -19.66 -39.08
N GLU A 373 -60.07 -18.76 -38.51
CA GLU A 373 -61.50 -19.00 -38.27
C GLU A 373 -62.28 -19.15 -39.58
N LYS A 374 -62.00 -18.28 -40.57
CA LYS A 374 -62.54 -18.42 -41.94
C LYS A 374 -62.12 -19.73 -42.60
N LEU A 375 -60.88 -20.18 -42.42
CA LEU A 375 -60.38 -21.45 -42.95
C LEU A 375 -61.11 -22.64 -42.31
N HIS A 376 -61.34 -22.60 -40.99
CA HIS A 376 -62.15 -23.59 -40.30
C HIS A 376 -63.60 -23.59 -40.77
N GLU A 377 -64.21 -22.43 -40.97
CA GLU A 377 -65.58 -22.32 -41.47
C GLU A 377 -65.71 -22.84 -42.91
N LEU A 378 -64.77 -22.49 -43.80
CA LEU A 378 -64.69 -23.03 -45.16
C LEU A 378 -64.50 -24.54 -45.16
N ASN A 379 -63.66 -25.07 -44.27
CA ASN A 379 -63.43 -26.51 -44.15
C ASN A 379 -64.68 -27.24 -43.62
N ALA A 380 -65.40 -26.64 -42.67
CA ALA A 380 -66.68 -27.18 -42.20
C ALA A 380 -67.75 -27.17 -43.29
N ARG A 381 -67.81 -26.10 -44.11
CA ARG A 381 -68.72 -26.02 -45.28
C ARG A 381 -68.34 -27.05 -46.35
N LEU A 382 -67.05 -27.23 -46.63
CA LEU A 382 -66.55 -28.23 -47.58
C LEU A 382 -66.91 -29.66 -47.13
N ASN A 383 -66.73 -29.97 -45.85
CA ASN A 383 -67.14 -31.26 -45.27
C ASN A 383 -68.66 -31.47 -45.32
N LYS A 384 -69.44 -30.41 -45.14
CA LYS A 384 -70.90 -30.46 -45.28
C LYS A 384 -71.31 -30.76 -46.73
N TYR A 385 -70.72 -30.07 -47.72
CA TYR A 385 -70.97 -30.35 -49.14
C TYR A 385 -70.49 -31.74 -49.58
N LEU A 386 -69.41 -32.25 -48.98
CA LEU A 386 -68.93 -33.63 -49.17
C LEU A 386 -69.95 -34.65 -48.66
N ASN A 387 -70.50 -34.46 -47.45
CA ASN A 387 -71.54 -35.33 -46.91
C ASN A 387 -72.84 -35.30 -47.74
N GLU A 388 -73.29 -34.12 -48.18
CA GLU A 388 -74.50 -33.98 -49.01
C GLU A 388 -74.30 -34.60 -50.42
N CYS A 389 -73.09 -34.49 -50.99
CA CYS A 389 -72.73 -35.12 -52.25
C CYS A 389 -72.59 -36.66 -52.11
N GLU A 390 -72.17 -37.16 -50.95
CA GLU A 390 -72.13 -38.59 -50.63
C GLU A 390 -73.53 -39.18 -50.43
N GLU A 391 -74.46 -38.48 -49.80
CA GLU A 391 -75.85 -38.93 -49.65
C GLU A 391 -76.60 -38.94 -50.99
N SER A 392 -76.42 -37.91 -51.82
CA SER A 392 -77.00 -37.86 -53.18
C SER A 392 -76.42 -38.94 -54.11
N LYS A 393 -75.13 -39.28 -53.96
CA LYS A 393 -74.51 -40.44 -54.65
C LYS A 393 -75.00 -41.79 -54.12
N LYS A 394 -75.21 -41.97 -52.80
CA LYS A 394 -75.67 -43.23 -52.19
C LYS A 394 -77.05 -43.67 -52.71
N GLU A 395 -77.92 -42.72 -53.03
CA GLU A 395 -79.27 -43.02 -53.53
C GLU A 395 -79.29 -43.30 -55.04
N SER A 396 -78.49 -42.58 -55.84
CA SER A 396 -78.37 -42.83 -57.29
C SER A 396 -77.56 -44.08 -57.65
N TYR A 397 -76.58 -44.49 -56.81
CA TYR A 397 -75.85 -45.75 -56.97
C TYR A 397 -76.65 -46.98 -56.48
N ARG A 398 -77.67 -46.83 -55.64
CA ARG A 398 -78.43 -47.98 -55.08
C ARG A 398 -79.23 -48.76 -56.13
N MET A 399 -79.65 -48.10 -57.20
CA MET A 399 -80.57 -48.67 -58.20
C MET A 399 -79.90 -49.15 -59.49
N SER A 400 -78.85 -48.47 -59.97
CA SER A 400 -78.15 -48.91 -61.20
C SER A 400 -77.03 -49.94 -60.94
N ARG A 401 -76.54 -50.01 -59.70
CA ARG A 401 -75.45 -50.91 -59.25
C ARG A 401 -75.93 -52.32 -58.89
N ARG A 402 -77.23 -52.51 -58.65
CA ARG A 402 -77.78 -53.78 -58.11
C ARG A 402 -77.91 -54.92 -59.11
N TYR A 403 -77.86 -54.65 -60.41
CA TYR A 403 -78.14 -55.67 -61.43
C TYR A 403 -76.96 -55.95 -62.37
N GLU A 404 -76.15 -54.94 -62.72
CA GLU A 404 -75.05 -55.10 -63.69
C GLU A 404 -73.67 -55.30 -63.05
N GLU A 405 -73.43 -54.83 -61.82
CA GLU A 405 -72.18 -55.08 -61.10
C GLU A 405 -72.11 -56.48 -60.46
N LEU A 406 -73.25 -57.10 -60.14
CA LEU A 406 -73.30 -58.41 -59.46
C LEU A 406 -72.78 -59.55 -60.35
N LEU A 407 -72.95 -59.46 -61.67
CA LEU A 407 -72.46 -60.46 -62.63
C LEU A 407 -71.07 -60.13 -63.18
N SER A 408 -70.69 -58.85 -63.26
CA SER A 408 -69.40 -58.43 -63.85
C SER A 408 -68.26 -58.33 -62.82
N GLN A 409 -68.54 -57.98 -61.55
CA GLN A 409 -67.47 -57.83 -60.54
C GLN A 409 -66.99 -59.15 -59.94
N LEU A 410 -67.86 -60.16 -59.79
CA LEU A 410 -67.42 -61.47 -59.31
C LEU A 410 -66.45 -62.13 -60.31
N SER A 411 -66.66 -61.94 -61.62
CA SER A 411 -65.78 -62.39 -62.72
C SER A 411 -64.36 -61.85 -62.62
N GLU A 412 -64.25 -60.56 -62.33
CA GLU A 412 -63.00 -59.80 -62.46
C GLU A 412 -62.19 -59.86 -61.16
N PHE A 413 -62.85 -59.92 -59.99
CA PHE A 413 -62.17 -60.02 -58.67
C PHE A 413 -61.55 -61.39 -58.37
N LEU A 414 -61.96 -62.44 -59.08
CA LEU A 414 -61.50 -63.82 -58.86
C LEU A 414 -60.56 -64.29 -59.99
N ASP A 415 -60.21 -63.36 -60.90
CA ASP A 415 -59.38 -63.54 -62.09
C ASP A 415 -59.79 -64.78 -62.91
N THR A 416 -61.10 -64.88 -63.21
CA THR A 416 -61.68 -66.01 -63.93
C THR A 416 -62.77 -65.55 -64.92
N ASP A 417 -62.57 -65.85 -66.20
CA ASP A 417 -63.47 -65.43 -67.29
C ASP A 417 -64.76 -66.27 -67.34
N ILE A 418 -65.90 -65.59 -67.47
CA ILE A 418 -67.25 -66.20 -67.49
C ILE A 418 -68.04 -65.90 -68.77
N LYS A 419 -67.45 -65.26 -69.79
CA LYS A 419 -68.14 -65.08 -71.08
C LYS A 419 -68.33 -66.43 -71.80
N GLY A 420 -69.58 -66.77 -72.10
CA GLY A 420 -69.98 -67.96 -72.87
C GLY A 420 -70.38 -69.19 -72.05
N LYS A 421 -70.41 -69.11 -70.71
CA LYS A 421 -70.87 -70.22 -69.85
C LYS A 421 -72.36 -70.12 -69.54
N GLU A 422 -73.11 -71.20 -69.77
CA GLU A 422 -74.51 -71.32 -69.33
C GLU A 422 -74.54 -71.42 -67.78
N LYS A 423 -74.73 -70.26 -67.10
CA LYS A 423 -74.83 -70.03 -65.63
C LYS A 423 -73.51 -69.63 -64.90
N PRO A 424 -73.16 -68.33 -64.94
CA PRO A 424 -71.91 -67.77 -64.38
C PRO A 424 -71.76 -67.76 -62.83
N GLN A 425 -72.81 -68.05 -62.07
CA GLN A 425 -72.91 -67.67 -60.65
C GLN A 425 -72.24 -68.67 -59.68
N GLU A 426 -72.12 -69.95 -60.04
CA GLU A 426 -71.64 -71.02 -59.15
C GLU A 426 -70.11 -71.12 -59.05
N HIS A 427 -69.38 -70.76 -60.12
CA HIS A 427 -67.91 -70.81 -60.16
C HIS A 427 -67.24 -69.74 -59.29
N LEU A 428 -67.92 -68.60 -59.09
CA LEU A 428 -67.35 -67.45 -58.39
C LEU A 428 -67.40 -67.61 -56.86
N MET A 429 -68.28 -68.45 -56.33
CA MET A 429 -68.39 -68.68 -54.88
C MET A 429 -67.20 -69.47 -54.28
N SER A 430 -66.52 -70.32 -55.06
CA SER A 430 -65.43 -71.16 -54.55
C SER A 430 -64.13 -70.39 -54.29
N LYS A 431 -63.79 -69.42 -55.15
CA LYS A 431 -62.56 -68.62 -55.04
C LYS A 431 -62.66 -67.51 -53.97
N ALA A 432 -63.87 -67.01 -53.68
CA ALA A 432 -64.12 -66.04 -52.61
C ALA A 432 -63.87 -66.63 -51.20
N PHE A 433 -63.96 -67.95 -51.05
CA PHE A 433 -63.80 -68.64 -49.76
C PHE A 433 -62.34 -68.67 -49.27
N GLU A 434 -61.38 -68.76 -50.19
CA GLU A 434 -59.94 -68.74 -49.89
C GLU A 434 -59.47 -67.36 -49.38
N ILE A 435 -59.92 -66.28 -50.03
CA ILE A 435 -59.55 -64.89 -49.66
C ILE A 435 -60.07 -64.51 -48.26
N CYS A 436 -61.25 -65.02 -47.87
CA CYS A 436 -61.79 -64.84 -46.52
C CYS A 436 -60.91 -65.46 -45.42
N LYS A 437 -60.22 -66.57 -45.72
CA LYS A 437 -59.35 -67.27 -44.76
C LYS A 437 -58.07 -66.47 -44.46
N GLU A 438 -57.48 -65.85 -45.48
CA GLU A 438 -56.32 -64.96 -45.31
C GLU A 438 -56.66 -63.67 -44.55
N ASN A 439 -57.86 -63.12 -44.76
CA ASN A 439 -58.31 -61.91 -44.07
C ASN A 439 -58.51 -62.14 -42.56
N VAL A 440 -58.95 -63.34 -42.16
CA VAL A 440 -59.04 -63.74 -40.75
C VAL A 440 -57.64 -63.87 -40.13
N ALA A 441 -56.66 -64.40 -40.88
CA ALA A 441 -55.28 -64.51 -40.41
C ALA A 441 -54.61 -63.13 -40.22
N LEU A 442 -54.84 -62.18 -41.14
CA LEU A 442 -54.33 -60.81 -41.02
C LEU A 442 -54.98 -60.04 -39.87
N LYS A 443 -56.29 -60.22 -39.63
CA LYS A 443 -56.96 -59.65 -38.45
C LYS A 443 -56.37 -60.20 -37.15
N ALA A 444 -56.07 -61.50 -37.09
CA ALA A 444 -55.41 -62.11 -35.94
C ALA A 444 -54.01 -61.51 -35.70
N GLN A 445 -53.23 -61.25 -36.75
CA GLN A 445 -51.94 -60.54 -36.66
C GLN A 445 -52.07 -59.10 -36.15
N VAL A 446 -53.11 -58.36 -36.57
CA VAL A 446 -53.35 -56.99 -36.07
C VAL A 446 -53.66 -56.99 -34.57
N THR A 447 -54.47 -57.94 -34.09
CA THR A 447 -54.70 -58.10 -32.65
C THR A 447 -53.43 -58.47 -31.88
N ALA A 448 -52.60 -59.37 -32.42
CA ALA A 448 -51.33 -59.73 -31.78
C ALA A 448 -50.37 -58.52 -31.69
N LEU A 449 -50.24 -57.73 -32.77
CA LEU A 449 -49.43 -56.50 -32.77
C LEU A 449 -49.98 -55.44 -31.80
N GLN A 450 -51.31 -55.35 -31.65
CA GLN A 450 -51.93 -54.44 -30.69
C GLN A 450 -51.64 -54.86 -29.24
N GLU A 451 -51.61 -56.17 -28.97
CA GLU A 451 -51.21 -56.72 -27.66
C GLU A 451 -49.73 -56.48 -27.38
N ASP A 452 -48.85 -56.65 -28.36
CA ASP A 452 -47.41 -56.35 -28.25
C ASP A 452 -47.13 -54.86 -27.99
N ILE A 453 -47.84 -53.95 -28.68
CA ILE A 453 -47.73 -52.50 -28.44
C ILE A 453 -48.13 -52.16 -27.00
N ASN A 454 -49.22 -52.74 -26.51
CA ASN A 454 -49.67 -52.53 -25.13
C ASN A 454 -48.65 -53.10 -24.13
N GLY A 455 -48.06 -54.27 -24.41
CA GLY A 455 -46.98 -54.86 -23.64
C GLY A 455 -45.75 -53.94 -23.55
N HIS A 456 -45.29 -53.40 -24.68
CA HIS A 456 -44.19 -52.44 -24.72
C HIS A 456 -44.50 -51.12 -24.03
N GLU A 457 -45.74 -50.63 -24.07
CA GLU A 457 -46.13 -49.42 -23.35
C GLU A 457 -46.07 -49.64 -21.82
N MET A 458 -46.52 -50.80 -21.36
CA MET A 458 -46.46 -51.20 -19.95
C MET A 458 -45.01 -51.41 -19.48
N GLU A 459 -44.18 -52.04 -20.30
CA GLU A 459 -42.74 -52.21 -20.04
C GLU A 459 -42.00 -50.85 -20.02
N SER A 460 -42.37 -49.92 -20.91
CA SER A 460 -41.85 -48.56 -20.92
C SER A 460 -42.26 -47.78 -19.66
N LYS A 461 -43.50 -47.96 -19.17
CA LYS A 461 -43.95 -47.39 -17.88
C LYS A 461 -43.16 -47.97 -16.70
N ALA A 462 -43.00 -49.29 -16.62
CA ALA A 462 -42.19 -49.94 -15.58
C ALA A 462 -40.71 -49.51 -15.62
N SER A 463 -40.17 -49.31 -16.83
CA SER A 463 -38.81 -48.82 -17.04
C SER A 463 -38.65 -47.38 -16.56
N ARG A 464 -39.61 -46.49 -16.85
CA ARG A 464 -39.62 -45.11 -16.35
C ARG A 464 -39.68 -45.05 -14.82
N GLU A 465 -40.50 -45.89 -14.20
CA GLU A 465 -40.57 -45.98 -12.72
C GLU A 465 -39.27 -46.50 -12.12
N THR A 466 -38.64 -47.49 -12.76
CA THR A 466 -37.33 -48.02 -12.32
C THR A 466 -36.24 -46.96 -12.46
N ILE A 467 -36.23 -46.19 -13.55
CA ILE A 467 -35.32 -45.05 -13.74
C ILE A 467 -35.57 -43.99 -12.67
N MET A 468 -36.83 -43.62 -12.38
CA MET A 468 -37.16 -42.69 -11.30
C MET A 468 -36.63 -43.17 -9.94
N ARG A 469 -36.78 -44.46 -9.63
CA ARG A 469 -36.25 -45.07 -8.39
C ARG A 469 -34.73 -44.99 -8.34
N LEU A 470 -34.05 -45.39 -9.41
CA LEU A 470 -32.59 -45.32 -9.52
C LEU A 470 -32.07 -43.87 -9.45
N VAL A 471 -32.75 -42.91 -10.08
CA VAL A 471 -32.41 -41.49 -9.96
C VAL A 471 -32.56 -41.02 -8.51
N SER A 472 -33.61 -41.44 -7.80
CA SER A 472 -33.79 -41.09 -6.39
C SER A 472 -32.72 -41.72 -5.48
N GLU A 473 -32.28 -42.93 -5.78
CA GLU A 473 -31.18 -43.61 -5.08
C GLU A 473 -29.83 -42.95 -5.38
N VAL A 474 -29.54 -42.65 -6.65
CA VAL A 474 -28.35 -41.90 -7.06
C VAL A 474 -28.30 -40.52 -6.41
N THR A 475 -29.44 -39.84 -6.31
CA THR A 475 -29.50 -38.53 -5.63
C THR A 475 -29.23 -38.65 -4.13
N LYS A 476 -29.73 -39.71 -3.48
CA LYS A 476 -29.43 -40.00 -2.07
C LYS A 476 -27.96 -40.35 -1.86
N GLU A 477 -27.37 -41.16 -2.73
CA GLU A 477 -25.94 -41.50 -2.66
C GLU A 477 -25.06 -40.30 -3.00
N GLN A 478 -25.45 -39.43 -3.95
CA GLN A 478 -24.77 -38.15 -4.18
C GLN A 478 -24.79 -37.25 -2.95
N LYS A 479 -25.91 -37.17 -2.23
CA LYS A 479 -25.99 -36.42 -0.96
C LYS A 479 -25.10 -37.02 0.13
N LYS A 480 -25.05 -38.34 0.26
CA LYS A 480 -24.14 -39.02 1.19
C LYS A 480 -22.67 -38.81 0.81
N ALA A 481 -22.34 -38.91 -0.46
CA ALA A 481 -21.00 -38.65 -0.97
C ALA A 481 -20.58 -37.20 -0.73
N ALA A 482 -21.47 -36.23 -0.95
CA ALA A 482 -21.23 -34.83 -0.60
C ALA A 482 -20.95 -34.66 0.91
N GLY A 483 -21.73 -35.31 1.78
CA GLY A 483 -21.47 -35.34 3.22
C GLY A 483 -20.10 -35.94 3.56
N TYR A 484 -19.70 -37.05 2.93
CA TYR A 484 -18.36 -37.61 3.11
C TYR A 484 -17.24 -36.67 2.63
N TYR A 485 -17.45 -35.92 1.55
CA TYR A 485 -16.48 -34.90 1.11
C TYR A 485 -16.36 -33.76 2.13
N GLU A 486 -17.47 -33.27 2.68
CA GLU A 486 -17.47 -32.25 3.74
C GLU A 486 -16.73 -32.74 5.01
N ASP A 487 -17.00 -33.98 5.44
CA ASP A 487 -16.32 -34.59 6.57
C ASP A 487 -14.81 -34.80 6.30
N MET A 488 -14.45 -35.21 5.08
CA MET A 488 -13.05 -35.37 4.69
C MET A 488 -12.31 -34.03 4.63
N GLU A 489 -12.97 -32.96 4.16
CA GLU A 489 -12.42 -31.60 4.17
C GLU A 489 -12.23 -31.09 5.60
N LYS A 490 -13.19 -31.36 6.49
CA LYS A 490 -13.09 -31.02 7.92
C LYS A 490 -11.92 -31.75 8.58
N LEU A 491 -11.80 -33.07 8.37
CA LEU A 491 -10.67 -33.87 8.86
C LEU A 491 -9.33 -33.38 8.29
N SER A 492 -9.30 -32.95 7.02
CA SER A 492 -8.10 -32.37 6.41
C SER A 492 -7.69 -31.07 7.11
N LYS A 493 -8.65 -30.17 7.40
CA LYS A 493 -8.39 -28.91 8.12
C LYS A 493 -7.92 -29.16 9.55
N ASP A 494 -8.50 -30.14 10.24
CA ASP A 494 -8.10 -30.53 11.60
C ASP A 494 -6.67 -31.13 11.58
N LEU A 495 -6.35 -31.95 10.58
CA LEU A 495 -5.02 -32.52 10.40
C LEU A 495 -3.96 -31.45 10.11
N ASP A 496 -4.27 -30.46 9.27
CA ASP A 496 -3.37 -29.34 8.99
C ASP A 496 -3.15 -28.47 10.24
N SER A 497 -4.21 -28.22 11.02
CA SER A 497 -4.13 -27.51 12.29
C SER A 497 -3.25 -28.25 13.31
N ALA A 498 -3.43 -29.56 13.44
CA ALA A 498 -2.59 -30.41 14.27
C ALA A 498 -1.13 -30.44 13.79
N ARG A 499 -0.90 -30.43 12.46
CA ARG A 499 0.44 -30.40 11.88
C ARG A 499 1.16 -29.09 12.18
N ILE A 500 0.46 -27.96 12.13
CA ILE A 500 1.00 -26.64 12.51
C ILE A 500 1.36 -26.63 14.00
N ALA A 501 0.47 -27.11 14.88
CA ALA A 501 0.74 -27.20 16.32
C ALA A 501 1.94 -28.12 16.64
N ARG A 502 2.08 -29.24 15.91
CA ARG A 502 3.25 -30.11 16.01
C ARG A 502 4.53 -29.39 15.58
N GLN A 503 4.50 -28.64 14.48
CA GLN A 503 5.66 -27.87 14.00
C GLN A 503 6.10 -26.78 14.99
N SER A 504 5.16 -26.09 15.64
CA SER A 504 5.50 -25.11 16.68
C SER A 504 6.16 -25.78 17.88
N LEU A 505 5.60 -26.90 18.36
CA LEU A 505 6.21 -27.67 19.45
C LEU A 505 7.61 -28.22 19.09
N GLU A 506 7.82 -28.67 17.85
CA GLU A 506 9.14 -29.10 17.37
C GLU A 506 10.16 -27.94 17.33
N MET A 507 9.70 -26.72 17.07
CA MET A 507 10.55 -25.52 17.11
C MET A 507 10.89 -25.15 18.56
N ASP A 508 9.93 -25.23 19.47
CA ASP A 508 10.15 -25.01 20.90
C ASP A 508 11.11 -26.04 21.50
N ILE A 509 10.97 -27.32 21.13
CA ILE A 509 11.90 -28.38 21.55
C ILE A 509 13.32 -28.07 21.07
N ARG A 510 13.49 -27.65 19.80
CA ARG A 510 14.82 -27.27 19.28
C ARG A 510 15.40 -26.07 20.03
N ASN A 511 14.59 -25.04 20.28
CA ASN A 511 15.00 -23.87 21.05
C ASN A 511 15.44 -24.26 22.48
N LEU A 512 14.70 -25.16 23.13
CA LEU A 512 15.04 -25.67 24.45
C LEU A 512 16.33 -26.52 24.43
N GLN A 513 16.52 -27.33 23.40
CA GLN A 513 17.76 -28.10 23.22
C GLN A 513 18.98 -27.21 22.99
N ASP A 514 18.84 -26.13 22.22
CA ASP A 514 19.93 -25.18 21.99
C ASP A 514 20.26 -24.39 23.25
N LYS A 515 19.24 -23.97 24.02
CA LYS A 515 19.43 -23.38 25.35
C LYS A 515 20.13 -24.35 26.30
N LEU A 516 19.75 -25.63 26.31
CA LEU A 516 20.40 -26.65 27.14
C LEU A 516 21.88 -26.82 26.76
N LYS A 517 22.19 -26.92 25.46
CA LYS A 517 23.57 -27.01 24.97
C LYS A 517 24.39 -25.76 25.31
N ALA A 518 23.81 -24.57 25.20
CA ALA A 518 24.47 -23.32 25.56
C ALA A 518 24.77 -23.28 27.07
N ASN A 519 23.79 -23.64 27.91
CA ASN A 519 23.99 -23.74 29.36
C ASN A 519 25.04 -24.80 29.72
N GLN A 520 25.07 -25.93 29.01
CA GLN A 520 26.07 -26.96 29.26
C GLN A 520 27.48 -26.50 28.89
N LYS A 521 27.66 -25.80 27.78
CA LYS A 521 28.94 -25.18 27.41
C LYS A 521 29.38 -24.11 28.42
N ALA A 522 28.45 -23.27 28.87
CA ALA A 522 28.74 -22.26 29.89
C ALA A 522 29.15 -22.89 31.22
N TRP A 523 28.48 -23.98 31.63
CA TRP A 523 28.85 -24.75 32.81
C TRP A 523 30.21 -25.43 32.66
N GLU A 524 30.52 -26.02 31.51
CA GLU A 524 31.84 -26.60 31.23
C GLU A 524 32.95 -25.54 31.25
N ALA A 525 32.71 -24.35 30.67
CA ALA A 525 33.63 -23.23 30.72
C ALA A 525 33.87 -22.77 32.17
N SER A 526 32.81 -22.58 32.95
CA SER A 526 32.93 -22.21 34.37
C SER A 526 33.66 -23.28 35.19
N LYS A 527 33.46 -24.56 34.87
CA LYS A 527 34.19 -25.67 35.49
C LYS A 527 35.69 -25.64 35.14
N GLN A 528 36.04 -25.31 33.90
CA GLN A 528 37.44 -25.14 33.47
C GLN A 528 38.08 -23.91 34.13
N GLU A 529 37.36 -22.79 34.23
CA GLU A 529 37.80 -21.60 34.96
C GLU A 529 38.07 -21.93 36.43
N LEU A 530 37.16 -22.63 37.10
CA LEU A 530 37.36 -23.09 38.48
C LEU A 530 38.60 -23.97 38.62
N HIS A 531 38.82 -24.88 37.66
CA HIS A 531 40.00 -25.74 37.66
C HIS A 531 41.29 -24.93 37.48
N SER A 532 41.31 -23.97 36.55
CA SER A 532 42.45 -23.08 36.33
C SER A 532 42.73 -22.22 37.57
N LEU A 533 41.69 -21.72 38.23
CA LEU A 533 41.80 -20.94 39.46
C LEU A 533 42.35 -21.81 40.59
N LYS A 534 41.94 -23.08 40.68
CA LYS A 534 42.49 -24.04 41.66
C LYS A 534 43.97 -24.32 41.45
N ILE A 535 44.42 -24.45 40.20
CA ILE A 535 45.85 -24.57 39.87
C ILE A 535 46.59 -23.30 40.32
N SER A 536 46.10 -22.12 39.92
CA SER A 536 46.73 -20.85 40.30
C SER A 536 46.81 -20.66 41.82
N PHE A 537 45.80 -21.13 42.56
CA PHE A 537 45.79 -21.09 44.02
C PHE A 537 46.85 -22.03 44.60
N SER A 538 47.03 -23.23 44.04
CA SER A 538 48.06 -24.17 44.47
C SER A 538 49.47 -23.66 44.15
N GLU A 539 49.66 -22.99 43.01
CA GLU A 539 50.93 -22.33 42.65
C GLU A 539 51.23 -21.16 43.59
N LEU A 540 50.25 -20.30 43.86
CA LEU A 540 50.39 -19.19 44.81
C LEU A 540 50.69 -19.68 46.23
N ASP A 541 50.02 -20.76 46.68
CA ASP A 541 50.31 -21.38 47.99
C ASP A 541 51.73 -21.96 48.03
N GLY A 542 52.18 -22.60 46.95
CA GLY A 542 53.55 -23.06 46.77
C GLY A 542 54.57 -21.92 46.84
N ASN A 543 54.35 -20.85 46.08
CA ASN A 543 55.20 -19.66 46.07
C ASN A 543 55.24 -18.98 47.44
N LEU A 544 54.10 -18.89 48.12
CA LEU A 544 54.02 -18.32 49.48
C LEU A 544 54.81 -19.18 50.48
N LYS A 545 54.77 -20.51 50.36
CA LYS A 545 55.57 -21.42 51.19
C LYS A 545 57.07 -21.25 50.91
N SER A 546 57.47 -21.21 49.65
CA SER A 546 58.88 -21.00 49.26
C SER A 546 59.39 -19.65 49.75
N SER A 547 58.64 -18.57 49.54
CA SER A 547 59.00 -17.23 50.01
C SER A 547 59.07 -17.16 51.55
N LYS A 548 58.18 -17.84 52.27
CA LYS A 548 58.27 -17.96 53.73
C LYS A 548 59.52 -18.72 54.17
N GLU A 549 59.92 -19.75 53.45
CA GLU A 549 61.12 -20.51 53.76
C GLU A 549 62.40 -19.71 53.45
N GLU A 550 62.43 -18.99 52.32
CA GLU A 550 63.49 -18.03 51.98
C GLU A 550 63.60 -16.91 53.02
N ALA A 551 62.48 -16.37 53.49
CA ALA A 551 62.48 -15.38 54.55
C ALA A 551 63.05 -15.95 55.86
N ARG A 552 62.72 -17.21 56.21
CA ARG A 552 63.29 -17.88 57.38
C ARG A 552 64.79 -18.15 57.24
N THR A 553 65.25 -18.58 56.07
CA THR A 553 66.68 -18.82 55.83
C THR A 553 67.46 -17.51 55.87
N ALA A 554 66.93 -16.43 55.26
CA ALA A 554 67.52 -15.10 55.33
C ALA A 554 67.54 -14.56 56.78
N GLN A 555 66.48 -14.78 57.56
CA GLN A 555 66.43 -14.38 58.96
C GLN A 555 67.43 -15.17 59.82
N SER A 556 67.57 -16.47 59.59
CA SER A 556 68.60 -17.31 60.23
C SER A 556 70.03 -16.88 59.84
N ALA A 557 70.24 -16.51 58.58
CA ALA A 557 71.52 -15.97 58.09
C ALA A 557 71.84 -14.61 58.74
N LEU A 558 70.84 -13.75 58.93
CA LEU A 558 71.01 -12.48 59.64
C LEU A 558 71.36 -12.70 61.12
N GLU A 559 70.69 -13.66 61.77
CA GLU A 559 70.96 -14.01 63.18
C GLU A 559 72.37 -14.57 63.35
N THR A 560 72.80 -15.46 62.46
CA THR A 560 74.18 -16.00 62.46
C THR A 560 75.22 -14.94 62.15
N PHE A 561 74.95 -14.01 61.23
CA PHE A 561 75.82 -12.86 60.96
C PHE A 561 75.95 -11.93 62.17
N ARG A 562 74.83 -11.62 62.86
CA ARG A 562 74.84 -10.87 64.13
C ARG A 562 75.65 -11.60 65.20
N GLN A 563 75.51 -12.93 65.28
CA GLN A 563 76.32 -13.76 66.17
C GLN A 563 77.82 -13.63 65.87
N GLN A 564 78.21 -13.72 64.59
CA GLN A 564 79.61 -13.60 64.16
C GLN A 564 80.20 -12.23 64.48
N ILE A 565 79.47 -11.14 64.19
CA ILE A 565 79.94 -9.78 64.52
C ILE A 565 80.08 -9.61 66.04
N ALA A 566 79.10 -10.06 66.82
CA ALA A 566 79.17 -9.98 68.27
C ALA A 566 80.37 -10.78 68.85
N THR A 567 80.70 -11.95 68.27
CA THR A 567 81.89 -12.70 68.66
C THR A 567 83.20 -11.98 68.29
N LEU A 568 83.29 -11.37 67.10
CA LEU A 568 84.49 -10.63 66.66
C LEU A 568 84.72 -9.35 67.48
N LEU A 569 83.66 -8.67 67.90
CA LEU A 569 83.73 -7.46 68.71
C LEU A 569 83.88 -7.72 70.21
N SER A 570 83.70 -8.97 70.64
CA SER A 570 83.98 -9.41 72.01
C SER A 570 85.49 -9.58 72.19
N SER A 571 86.02 -8.99 73.26
CA SER A 571 87.44 -9.07 73.63
C SER A 571 87.56 -9.66 75.03
N GLY A 572 88.74 -10.15 75.44
CA GLY A 572 88.92 -10.88 76.70
C GLY A 572 88.45 -10.18 77.99
N SER A 573 88.14 -8.88 77.92
CA SER A 573 87.61 -8.07 79.03
C SER A 573 86.15 -7.62 78.89
N GLN A 574 85.44 -7.91 77.78
CA GLN A 574 84.02 -7.55 77.62
C GLN A 574 83.31 -8.37 76.53
N THR A 575 82.18 -8.98 76.89
CA THR A 575 81.34 -9.80 75.99
C THR A 575 80.20 -8.97 75.39
N VAL A 576 80.09 -8.97 74.06
CA VAL A 576 79.04 -8.26 73.31
C VAL A 576 77.94 -9.27 72.96
N LEU A 577 76.68 -8.92 73.23
CA LEU A 577 75.53 -9.76 72.87
C LEU A 577 75.18 -9.59 71.38
N PRO A 578 74.65 -10.63 70.70
CA PRO A 578 74.28 -10.62 69.29
C PRO A 578 72.99 -9.84 68.99
N SER A 579 72.96 -8.60 69.47
CA SER A 579 71.88 -7.63 69.29
C SER A 579 72.45 -6.41 68.60
N GLU A 580 71.73 -5.90 67.58
CA GLU A 580 72.18 -4.78 66.75
C GLU A 580 72.54 -3.53 67.57
N LYS A 581 71.79 -3.28 68.64
CA LYS A 581 72.02 -2.16 69.56
C LYS A 581 73.34 -2.29 70.33
N ASP A 582 73.69 -3.52 70.72
CA ASP A 582 74.90 -3.79 71.52
C ASP A 582 76.16 -3.82 70.64
N ILE A 583 76.03 -4.32 69.40
CA ILE A 583 77.06 -4.25 68.36
C ILE A 583 77.40 -2.79 68.03
N LEU A 584 76.39 -1.94 67.76
CA LEU A 584 76.59 -0.53 67.42
C LEU A 584 77.25 0.25 68.56
N LYS A 585 76.83 0.01 69.80
CA LYS A 585 77.42 0.65 70.99
C LYS A 585 78.91 0.31 71.14
N ARG A 586 79.29 -0.94 70.87
CA ARG A 586 80.70 -1.36 70.97
C ARG A 586 81.57 -0.75 69.87
N VAL A 587 81.07 -0.68 68.64
CA VAL A 587 81.80 -0.02 67.53
C VAL A 587 82.06 1.45 67.87
N GLN A 588 81.07 2.15 68.41
CA GLN A 588 81.22 3.54 68.85
C GLN A 588 82.26 3.71 69.97
N GLU A 589 82.34 2.77 70.93
CA GLU A 589 83.38 2.78 71.97
C GLU A 589 84.80 2.56 71.42
N ILE A 590 84.96 1.69 70.41
CA ILE A 590 86.26 1.42 69.77
C ILE A 590 86.72 2.66 68.97
N SER A 591 85.82 3.28 68.21
CA SER A 591 86.14 4.51 67.46
C SER A 591 86.52 5.68 68.37
N CYS A 592 85.90 5.82 69.54
CA CYS A 592 86.29 6.83 70.53
C CYS A 592 87.70 6.60 71.11
N LYS A 593 88.15 5.34 71.24
CA LYS A 593 89.54 5.03 71.67
C LYS A 593 90.56 5.36 70.59
N GLU A 594 90.24 5.07 69.34
CA GLU A 594 91.09 5.38 68.19
C GLU A 594 91.32 6.89 68.04
N GLU A 595 90.29 7.72 68.29
CA GLU A 595 90.44 9.19 68.32
C GLU A 595 91.36 9.68 69.45
N THR A 596 91.40 9.01 70.60
CA THR A 596 92.31 9.39 71.70
C THR A 596 93.76 8.98 71.41
N GLU A 597 93.98 7.84 70.75
CA GLU A 597 95.31 7.42 70.30
C GLU A 597 95.83 8.33 69.17
N GLY A 598 94.96 8.76 68.24
CA GLY A 598 95.29 9.76 67.21
C GLY A 598 95.80 11.09 67.78
N ARG A 599 95.24 11.58 68.89
CA ARG A 599 95.73 12.79 69.58
C ARG A 599 97.14 12.61 70.18
N THR A 600 97.49 11.40 70.62
CA THR A 600 98.84 11.08 71.12
C THR A 600 99.87 10.96 70.01
N VAL A 601 99.46 10.43 68.83
CA VAL A 601 100.31 10.37 67.64
C VAL A 601 100.66 11.78 67.13
N SER A 602 99.68 12.69 67.07
CA SER A 602 99.95 14.09 66.69
C SER A 602 100.90 14.82 67.66
N GLN A 603 100.90 14.47 68.96
CA GLN A 603 101.87 15.01 69.93
C GLN A 603 103.30 14.48 69.69
N LEU A 604 103.44 13.22 69.30
CA LEU A 604 104.74 12.61 68.95
C LEU A 604 105.27 13.16 67.63
N GLU A 605 104.42 13.39 66.63
CA GLU A 605 104.79 14.04 65.37
C GLU A 605 105.31 15.47 65.59
N THR A 606 104.72 16.21 66.53
CA THR A 606 105.16 17.56 66.89
C THR A 606 106.53 17.56 67.61
N GLN A 607 106.86 16.49 68.35
CA GLN A 607 108.18 16.31 68.97
C GLN A 607 109.25 15.92 67.93
N ILE A 608 108.88 15.08 66.95
CA ILE A 608 109.76 14.71 65.84
C ILE A 608 110.09 15.96 65.00
N ALA A 609 109.12 16.82 64.70
CA ALA A 609 109.36 18.06 63.96
C ALA A 609 110.39 18.99 64.63
N LYS A 610 110.34 19.14 65.96
CA LYS A 610 111.33 19.93 66.72
C LYS A 610 112.74 19.31 66.70
N LEU A 611 112.85 17.99 66.77
CA LEU A 611 114.14 17.29 66.68
C LEU A 611 114.73 17.38 65.26
N THR A 612 113.89 17.31 64.22
CA THR A 612 114.30 17.49 62.82
C THR A 612 114.81 18.91 62.55
N GLU A 613 114.17 19.95 63.10
CA GLU A 613 114.64 21.34 62.98
C GLU A 613 116.00 21.56 63.68
N THR A 614 116.25 20.84 64.78
CA THR A 614 117.54 20.89 65.49
C THR A 614 118.65 20.20 64.68
N LEU A 615 118.33 19.11 64.00
CA LEU A 615 119.23 18.36 63.12
C LEU A 615 119.53 19.12 61.81
N GLU A 616 118.55 19.83 61.25
CA GLU A 616 118.73 20.68 60.06
C GLU A 616 119.66 21.87 60.33
N ASN A 617 119.59 22.48 61.52
CA ASN A 617 120.51 23.55 61.93
C ASN A 617 121.96 23.04 62.13
N GLN A 618 122.14 21.82 62.63
CA GLN A 618 123.46 21.16 62.66
C GLN A 618 123.96 20.80 61.26
N THR A 619 123.08 20.34 60.37
CA THR A 619 123.43 19.98 58.97
C THR A 619 123.82 21.21 58.16
N ARG A 620 123.16 22.36 58.38
CA ARG A 620 123.50 23.64 57.76
C ARG A 620 124.91 24.12 58.14
N SER A 621 125.26 23.98 59.42
CA SER A 621 126.61 24.28 59.94
C SER A 621 127.69 23.37 59.31
N TYR A 622 127.34 22.11 59.01
CA TYR A 622 128.20 21.15 58.32
C TYR A 622 128.34 21.46 56.81
N GLN A 623 127.27 21.92 56.16
CA GLN A 623 127.27 22.33 54.74
C GLN A 623 128.12 23.58 54.50
N GLU A 624 128.13 24.56 55.42
CA GLU A 624 129.00 25.75 55.34
C GLU A 624 130.50 25.41 55.49
N ALA A 625 130.83 24.34 56.22
CA ALA A 625 132.20 23.80 56.28
C ALA A 625 132.59 23.07 54.98
N LEU A 626 131.64 22.39 54.35
CA LEU A 626 131.80 21.65 53.09
C LEU A 626 131.95 22.60 51.88
N GLU A 627 131.32 23.78 51.90
CA GLU A 627 131.44 24.81 50.87
C GLU A 627 132.80 25.52 50.84
N ARG A 628 133.52 25.56 51.98
CA ARG A 628 134.94 25.99 52.01
C ARG A 628 135.87 24.94 51.41
N ASN A 629 135.54 23.66 51.54
CA ASN A 629 136.28 22.54 50.95
C ASN A 629 136.08 22.47 49.42
N ARG A 630 134.84 22.71 48.94
CA ARG A 630 134.51 22.79 47.50
C ARG A 630 135.23 23.92 46.74
N LYS A 631 135.63 25.01 47.42
CA LYS A 631 136.43 26.08 46.78
C LYS A 631 137.88 25.65 46.51
N VAL A 632 138.41 24.71 47.31
CA VAL A 632 139.72 24.08 47.09
C VAL A 632 139.62 22.99 46.02
N GLU A 633 138.49 22.27 45.97
CA GLU A 633 138.20 21.21 44.98
C GLU A 633 138.01 21.74 43.55
N LYS A 634 137.40 22.93 43.37
CA LYS A 634 137.28 23.61 42.07
C LYS A 634 138.62 23.99 41.41
N HIS A 635 139.70 24.16 42.17
CA HIS A 635 141.04 24.38 41.60
C HIS A 635 141.67 23.05 41.11
N SER A 636 141.17 21.90 41.58
CA SER A 636 141.59 20.57 41.15
C SER A 636 140.80 20.07 39.93
N GLU A 637 139.49 20.35 39.86
CA GLU A 637 138.62 19.98 38.72
C GLU A 637 139.02 20.70 37.41
N SER A 638 139.48 21.96 37.49
CA SER A 638 139.96 22.71 36.31
C SER A 638 141.16 22.07 35.60
N PHE A 639 141.98 21.27 36.30
CA PHE A 639 143.10 20.53 35.68
C PHE A 639 142.66 19.16 35.15
N GLN A 640 141.50 18.65 35.58
CA GLN A 640 140.97 17.34 35.20
C GLN A 640 140.06 17.43 33.96
N ASP A 641 139.36 18.56 33.76
CA ASP A 641 138.50 18.79 32.59
C ASP A 641 139.29 18.99 31.27
N GLN A 642 140.56 19.42 31.33
CA GLN A 642 141.43 19.50 30.14
C GLN A 642 141.87 18.12 29.62
N LEU A 643 141.89 17.10 30.47
CA LEU A 643 142.23 15.72 30.10
C LEU A 643 141.01 14.96 29.55
N LYS A 644 139.81 15.27 30.05
CA LYS A 644 138.56 14.56 29.71
C LYS A 644 137.99 14.94 28.34
N HIS A 645 138.18 16.19 27.90
CA HIS A 645 137.77 16.66 26.56
C HIS A 645 138.48 15.89 25.41
N LEU A 646 139.72 15.43 25.62
CA LEU A 646 140.46 14.65 24.60
C LEU A 646 140.04 13.17 24.56
N GLU A 647 139.34 12.66 25.57
CA GLU A 647 138.84 11.27 25.64
C GLU A 647 137.43 11.11 25.06
N GLU A 648 136.59 12.16 25.07
CA GLU A 648 135.20 12.12 24.58
C GLU A 648 135.08 12.17 23.03
N GLU A 649 136.04 12.78 22.32
CA GLU A 649 136.06 12.77 20.84
C GLU A 649 136.31 11.36 20.26
N LEU A 650 136.95 10.46 21.01
CA LEU A 650 137.29 9.10 20.56
C LEU A 650 136.13 8.10 20.74
N LEU A 651 135.21 8.37 21.67
CA LEU A 651 134.03 7.54 21.98
C LEU A 651 132.85 7.76 21.01
N SER A 652 132.76 8.93 20.38
CA SER A 652 131.70 9.27 19.42
C SER A 652 131.77 8.49 18.08
N ILE A 653 132.90 7.86 17.76
CA ILE A 653 133.08 7.10 16.50
C ILE A 653 132.60 5.63 16.65
N GLY A 654 132.62 5.05 17.85
CA GLY A 654 132.21 3.66 18.09
C GLY A 654 130.71 3.42 18.04
N MET A 655 129.88 4.40 18.43
CA MET A 655 128.43 4.23 18.54
C MET A 655 127.70 4.15 17.18
N ILE A 656 128.32 4.65 16.09
CA ILE A 656 127.74 4.62 14.74
C ILE A 656 127.90 3.23 14.08
N GLN A 657 128.87 2.43 14.53
CA GLN A 657 129.17 1.11 13.95
C GLN A 657 128.25 -0.01 14.47
N ASP A 658 127.72 0.12 15.68
CA ASP A 658 126.83 -0.88 16.30
C ASP A 658 125.37 -0.79 15.82
N GLY A 659 124.89 0.40 15.43
CA GLY A 659 123.54 0.59 14.89
C GLY A 659 123.28 -0.15 13.58
N LEU A 660 124.27 -0.18 12.67
CA LEU A 660 124.18 -0.88 11.38
C LEU A 660 124.21 -2.42 11.52
N LYS A 661 124.75 -2.95 12.63
CA LYS A 661 124.84 -4.39 12.88
C LYS A 661 123.52 -4.99 13.35
N LEU A 662 122.68 -4.19 14.02
CA LEU A 662 121.38 -4.59 14.57
C LEU A 662 120.29 -4.76 13.48
N GLU A 663 120.31 -3.91 12.44
CA GLU A 663 119.34 -3.96 11.33
C GLU A 663 119.49 -5.25 10.49
N LYS A 664 120.74 -5.69 10.25
CA LYS A 664 121.07 -6.91 9.50
C LYS A 664 120.56 -8.19 10.20
N GLN A 665 120.50 -8.19 11.53
CA GLN A 665 120.11 -9.35 12.32
C GLN A 665 118.59 -9.58 12.33
N LYS A 666 117.79 -8.51 12.20
CA LYS A 666 116.31 -8.61 12.13
C LYS A 666 115.81 -9.24 10.84
N TYR A 667 116.47 -8.96 9.71
CA TYR A 667 116.08 -9.49 8.40
C TYR A 667 116.33 -11.01 8.27
N MET A 668 117.39 -11.52 8.91
CA MET A 668 117.70 -12.96 8.91
C MET A 668 116.68 -13.79 9.70
N ASN A 669 116.22 -13.28 10.86
CA ASN A 669 115.20 -13.96 11.67
C ASN A 669 113.84 -14.11 10.96
N PHE A 670 113.48 -13.18 10.07
CA PHE A 670 112.20 -13.24 9.36
C PHE A 670 112.15 -14.36 8.31
N LEU A 671 113.27 -14.60 7.62
CA LEU A 671 113.36 -15.63 6.59
C LEU A 671 113.42 -17.04 7.17
N GLU A 672 114.04 -17.23 8.34
CA GLU A 672 114.04 -18.51 9.06
C GLU A 672 112.63 -18.92 9.51
N GLN A 673 111.82 -17.98 10.02
CA GLN A 673 110.43 -18.27 10.45
C GLN A 673 109.50 -18.70 9.29
N LEU A 674 109.75 -18.21 8.08
CA LEU A 674 108.94 -18.55 6.90
C LEU A 674 109.25 -19.98 6.40
N ASN A 675 110.51 -20.41 6.53
CA ASN A 675 110.98 -21.72 6.12
C ASN A 675 110.43 -22.85 7.02
N GLU A 676 110.41 -22.58 8.33
CA GLU A 676 109.89 -23.48 9.37
C GLU A 676 108.37 -23.73 9.19
N LYS A 677 107.59 -22.69 8.88
CA LYS A 677 106.15 -22.82 8.63
C LYS A 677 105.81 -23.57 7.34
N MET A 678 106.67 -23.49 6.32
CA MET A 678 106.50 -24.19 5.03
C MET A 678 107.01 -25.64 5.09
N LYS A 679 107.61 -26.07 6.21
CA LYS A 679 108.23 -27.41 6.43
C LYS A 679 109.30 -27.76 5.39
N LEU A 680 110.17 -26.80 5.07
CA LEU A 680 111.27 -26.96 4.09
C LEU A 680 112.65 -27.09 4.76
N ASP A 681 112.68 -27.34 6.07
CA ASP A 681 113.89 -27.24 6.91
C ASP A 681 115.04 -28.17 6.51
N SER A 682 114.76 -29.31 5.85
CA SER A 682 115.81 -30.21 5.37
C SER A 682 116.41 -29.81 4.02
N ILE A 683 115.74 -28.98 3.22
CA ILE A 683 116.22 -28.53 1.89
C ILE A 683 116.98 -27.21 2.03
N ALA A 684 116.60 -26.36 2.99
CA ALA A 684 117.24 -25.08 3.27
C ALA A 684 118.70 -25.19 3.73
N ALA A 685 119.07 -26.31 4.36
CA ALA A 685 120.43 -26.58 4.81
C ALA A 685 121.40 -26.95 3.67
N GLU A 686 120.89 -27.40 2.51
CA GLU A 686 121.74 -27.92 1.41
C GLU A 686 121.89 -26.98 0.20
N VAL A 687 120.98 -26.01 -0.01
CA VAL A 687 120.94 -25.23 -1.28
C VAL A 687 121.39 -23.75 -1.14
N GLY A 688 121.64 -23.27 0.08
CA GLY A 688 122.15 -21.90 0.33
C GLY A 688 121.10 -20.78 0.15
N PHE A 689 121.39 -19.63 0.77
CA PHE A 689 120.43 -18.53 0.99
C PHE A 689 119.76 -17.99 -0.29
N ASP A 690 120.48 -17.96 -1.41
CA ASP A 690 119.96 -17.42 -2.69
C ASP A 690 118.85 -18.26 -3.33
N MET A 691 118.74 -19.56 -3.01
CA MET A 691 117.76 -20.47 -3.63
C MET A 691 116.56 -20.82 -2.73
N ASN A 692 116.56 -20.39 -1.46
CA ASN A 692 115.44 -20.61 -0.53
C ASN A 692 114.12 -20.02 -1.01
N VAL A 693 114.17 -18.87 -1.69
CA VAL A 693 112.96 -18.22 -2.25
C VAL A 693 112.32 -19.05 -3.36
N ASN A 694 113.13 -19.71 -4.20
CA ASN A 694 112.64 -20.55 -5.30
C ASN A 694 112.05 -21.89 -4.81
N ALA A 695 112.61 -22.47 -3.74
CA ALA A 695 112.07 -23.67 -3.11
C ALA A 695 110.69 -23.43 -2.47
N ILE A 696 110.48 -22.24 -1.88
CA ILE A 696 109.19 -21.82 -1.32
C ILE A 696 108.15 -21.65 -2.43
N LEU A 697 108.53 -21.06 -3.57
CA LEU A 697 107.65 -20.90 -4.74
C LEU A 697 107.15 -22.24 -5.32
N ALA A 698 108.04 -23.22 -5.49
CA ALA A 698 107.67 -24.55 -6.00
C ALA A 698 106.71 -25.32 -5.07
N ARG A 699 106.84 -25.13 -3.75
CA ARG A 699 105.96 -25.75 -2.75
C ARG A 699 104.54 -25.17 -2.78
N VAL A 700 104.42 -23.88 -3.07
CA VAL A 700 103.13 -23.19 -3.23
C VAL A 700 102.40 -23.70 -4.48
N GLU A 701 103.09 -23.90 -5.61
CA GLU A 701 102.49 -24.45 -6.83
C GLU A 701 101.98 -25.90 -6.66
N GLN A 702 102.63 -26.71 -5.82
CA GLN A 702 102.20 -28.08 -5.51
C GLN A 702 100.90 -28.12 -4.68
N LEU A 703 100.71 -27.19 -3.75
CA LEU A 703 99.51 -27.10 -2.91
C LEU A 703 98.28 -26.66 -3.71
N VAL A 704 98.46 -25.75 -4.68
CA VAL A 704 97.40 -25.30 -5.59
C VAL A 704 96.86 -26.45 -6.45
N LYS A 705 97.71 -27.42 -6.82
CA LYS A 705 97.31 -28.59 -7.62
C LYS A 705 96.42 -29.56 -6.85
N LEU A 706 96.67 -29.76 -5.55
CA LEU A 706 95.89 -30.64 -4.67
C LEU A 706 94.49 -30.06 -4.36
N GLU A 707 94.34 -28.74 -4.27
CA GLU A 707 93.01 -28.10 -4.18
C GLU A 707 92.18 -28.26 -5.46
N GLY A 708 92.84 -28.28 -6.64
CA GLY A 708 92.18 -28.50 -7.92
C GLY A 708 91.47 -29.85 -8.03
N ASP A 709 92.08 -30.92 -7.49
CA ASP A 709 91.52 -32.28 -7.53
C ASP A 709 90.31 -32.42 -6.58
N ALA A 710 90.31 -31.76 -5.42
CA ALA A 710 89.17 -31.75 -4.48
C ALA A 710 87.93 -31.02 -5.02
N VAL A 711 88.11 -30.04 -5.91
CA VAL A 711 87.02 -29.32 -6.57
C VAL A 711 86.33 -30.18 -7.63
N ILE A 712 87.06 -31.08 -8.30
CA ILE A 712 86.49 -32.00 -9.30
C ILE A 712 85.59 -33.05 -8.63
N GLU A 713 85.99 -33.56 -7.46
CA GLU A 713 85.22 -34.53 -6.68
C GLU A 713 83.92 -33.93 -6.08
N ASN A 714 83.97 -32.66 -5.65
CA ASN A 714 82.75 -31.94 -5.22
C ASN A 714 81.76 -31.68 -6.38
N LYS A 715 82.26 -31.57 -7.62
CA LYS A 715 81.42 -31.35 -8.82
C LYS A 715 80.62 -32.60 -9.20
N THR A 716 81.16 -33.81 -8.99
CA THR A 716 80.45 -35.08 -9.24
C THR A 716 79.40 -35.39 -8.17
N VAL A 717 79.68 -35.09 -6.89
CA VAL A 717 78.69 -35.21 -5.79
C VAL A 717 77.52 -34.26 -6.01
N THR A 718 77.79 -33.01 -6.42
CA THR A 718 76.76 -32.00 -6.75
C THR A 718 75.84 -32.46 -7.89
N TYR A 719 76.37 -33.16 -8.90
CA TYR A 719 75.58 -33.70 -10.00
C TYR A 719 74.64 -34.85 -9.54
N SER A 720 75.12 -35.72 -8.66
CA SER A 720 74.31 -36.81 -8.08
C SER A 720 73.17 -36.30 -7.19
N LEU A 721 73.42 -35.24 -6.42
CA LEU A 721 72.41 -34.58 -5.58
C LEU A 721 71.36 -33.83 -6.43
N ARG A 722 71.77 -33.18 -7.52
CA ARG A 722 70.84 -32.58 -8.50
C ARG A 722 69.89 -33.60 -9.12
N ARG A 723 70.37 -34.81 -9.43
CA ARG A 723 69.52 -35.87 -9.99
C ARG A 723 68.50 -36.40 -8.97
N LYS A 724 68.89 -36.54 -7.69
CA LYS A 724 67.99 -36.90 -6.59
C LYS A 724 66.97 -35.79 -6.29
N LEU A 725 67.37 -34.52 -6.37
CA LEU A 725 66.47 -33.38 -6.21
C LEU A 725 65.41 -33.32 -7.32
N LYS A 726 65.80 -33.59 -8.57
CA LYS A 726 64.87 -33.66 -9.72
C LYS A 726 63.82 -34.76 -9.56
N THR A 727 64.23 -35.96 -9.14
CA THR A 727 63.30 -37.08 -8.92
C THR A 727 62.38 -36.87 -7.71
N GLN A 728 62.83 -36.18 -6.66
CA GLN A 728 61.96 -35.78 -5.55
C GLN A 728 60.96 -34.68 -5.96
N LYS A 729 61.38 -33.75 -6.83
CA LYS A 729 60.52 -32.68 -7.35
C LYS A 729 59.38 -33.25 -8.22
N GLU A 730 59.68 -34.19 -9.12
CA GLU A 730 58.68 -34.87 -9.96
C GLU A 730 57.66 -35.68 -9.11
N LYS A 731 58.11 -36.31 -8.01
CA LYS A 731 57.22 -36.99 -7.06
C LYS A 731 56.34 -36.03 -6.27
N LEU A 732 56.85 -34.84 -5.93
CA LEU A 732 56.08 -33.81 -5.24
C LEU A 732 55.00 -33.23 -6.16
N GLU A 733 55.36 -32.90 -7.42
CA GLU A 733 54.43 -32.40 -8.43
C GLU A 733 53.30 -33.41 -8.73
N SER A 734 53.62 -34.71 -8.77
CA SER A 734 52.61 -35.77 -8.91
C SER A 734 51.66 -35.86 -7.71
N LYS A 735 52.17 -35.74 -6.47
CA LYS A 735 51.34 -35.71 -5.26
C LYS A 735 50.49 -34.44 -5.18
N GLU A 736 51.02 -33.32 -5.66
CA GLU A 736 50.30 -32.04 -5.71
C GLU A 736 49.15 -32.09 -6.73
N LEU A 737 49.35 -32.73 -7.88
CA LEU A 737 48.28 -33.02 -8.84
C LEU A 737 47.17 -33.89 -8.22
N HIS A 738 47.55 -34.94 -7.49
CA HIS A 738 46.58 -35.80 -6.81
C HIS A 738 45.80 -35.03 -5.72
N MET A 739 46.48 -34.16 -4.97
CA MET A 739 45.83 -33.26 -4.00
C MET A 739 44.88 -32.26 -4.66
N LYS A 740 45.22 -31.72 -5.83
CA LYS A 740 44.32 -30.85 -6.60
C LYS A 740 43.07 -31.60 -7.05
N LEU A 741 43.21 -32.82 -7.57
CA LEU A 741 42.07 -33.66 -7.97
C LEU A 741 41.16 -34.02 -6.78
N LEU A 742 41.74 -34.35 -5.62
CA LEU A 742 40.95 -34.62 -4.41
C LEU A 742 40.20 -33.37 -3.91
N ARG A 743 40.85 -32.20 -3.92
CA ARG A 743 40.21 -30.92 -3.58
C ARG A 743 39.07 -30.60 -4.55
N GLN A 744 39.28 -30.83 -5.85
CA GLN A 744 38.24 -30.66 -6.86
C GLN A 744 37.06 -31.62 -6.64
N LYS A 745 37.32 -32.87 -6.22
CA LYS A 745 36.25 -33.83 -5.90
C LYS A 745 35.49 -33.46 -4.62
N ILE A 746 36.18 -32.93 -3.61
CA ILE A 746 35.53 -32.42 -2.39
C ILE A 746 34.65 -31.21 -2.72
N ASN A 747 35.14 -30.25 -3.51
CA ASN A 747 34.36 -29.11 -3.96
C ASN A 747 33.11 -29.55 -4.74
N GLN A 748 33.25 -30.52 -5.64
CA GLN A 748 32.10 -31.07 -6.39
C GLN A 748 31.06 -31.72 -5.47
N LEU A 749 31.49 -32.45 -4.44
CA LEU A 749 30.57 -33.05 -3.45
C LEU A 749 29.93 -31.99 -2.53
N GLU A 750 30.63 -30.91 -2.21
CA GLU A 750 30.08 -29.76 -1.49
C GLU A 750 29.06 -28.98 -2.32
N GLU A 751 29.33 -28.77 -3.61
CA GLU A 751 28.40 -28.17 -4.56
C GLU A 751 27.13 -29.03 -4.70
N GLU A 752 27.26 -30.35 -4.87
CA GLU A 752 26.12 -31.27 -4.92
C GLU A 752 25.29 -31.23 -3.61
N LYS A 753 25.95 -31.15 -2.46
CA LYS A 753 25.27 -30.99 -1.16
C LYS A 753 24.56 -29.65 -1.09
N GLN A 754 25.18 -28.57 -1.55
CA GLN A 754 24.61 -27.22 -1.50
C GLN A 754 23.39 -27.11 -2.43
N VAL A 755 23.44 -27.72 -3.63
CA VAL A 755 22.31 -27.84 -4.56
C VAL A 755 21.17 -28.66 -3.95
N ARG A 756 21.45 -29.78 -3.26
CA ARG A 756 20.40 -30.53 -2.55
C ARG A 756 19.75 -29.71 -1.43
N THR A 757 20.53 -28.86 -0.77
CA THR A 757 20.03 -28.01 0.32
C THR A 757 19.18 -26.86 -0.24
N SER A 758 19.59 -26.24 -1.35
CA SER A 758 18.79 -25.21 -2.03
C SER A 758 17.48 -25.78 -2.58
N LEU A 759 17.50 -26.99 -3.16
CA LEU A 759 16.29 -27.68 -3.63
C LEU A 759 15.33 -28.01 -2.47
N ALA A 760 15.84 -28.35 -1.29
CA ALA A 760 15.01 -28.57 -0.11
C ALA A 760 14.36 -27.25 0.38
N MET A 761 15.12 -26.14 0.35
CA MET A 761 14.60 -24.82 0.70
C MET A 761 13.56 -24.31 -0.30
N GLU A 762 13.79 -24.47 -1.61
CA GLU A 762 12.82 -24.15 -2.66
C GLU A 762 11.54 -24.99 -2.52
N ARG A 763 11.67 -26.27 -2.16
CA ARG A 763 10.53 -27.14 -1.88
C ARG A 763 9.73 -26.65 -0.66
N ASP A 764 10.40 -26.25 0.41
CA ASP A 764 9.75 -25.73 1.61
C ASP A 764 9.08 -24.37 1.36
N GLU A 765 9.71 -23.50 0.56
CA GLU A 765 9.14 -22.23 0.13
C GLU A 765 7.92 -22.43 -0.79
N ALA A 766 8.00 -23.34 -1.75
CA ALA A 766 6.86 -23.74 -2.59
C ALA A 766 5.72 -24.35 -1.76
N ASN A 767 6.01 -25.15 -0.74
CA ASN A 767 4.98 -25.66 0.18
C ASN A 767 4.33 -24.51 0.98
N LEU A 768 5.10 -23.48 1.33
CA LEU A 768 4.60 -22.33 2.07
C LEU A 768 3.73 -21.42 1.19
N THR A 769 4.07 -21.25 -0.09
CA THR A 769 3.23 -20.53 -1.06
C THR A 769 1.93 -21.30 -1.35
N VAL A 770 1.99 -22.62 -1.52
CA VAL A 770 0.79 -23.47 -1.67
C VAL A 770 -0.15 -23.32 -0.47
N ARG A 771 0.37 -23.33 0.77
CA ARG A 771 -0.44 -23.09 1.98
C ARG A 771 -1.07 -21.69 2.02
N LYS A 772 -0.34 -20.65 1.58
CA LYS A 772 -0.87 -19.28 1.48
C LYS A 772 -2.00 -19.21 0.45
N LEU A 773 -1.81 -19.83 -0.72
CA LEU A 773 -2.82 -19.89 -1.77
C LEU A 773 -4.05 -20.68 -1.33
N GLN A 774 -3.89 -21.81 -0.62
CA GLN A 774 -5.02 -22.54 -0.03
C GLN A 774 -5.83 -21.69 0.95
N LYS A 775 -5.17 -20.92 1.83
CA LYS A 775 -5.86 -19.98 2.73
C LYS A 775 -6.58 -18.85 1.97
N MET A 776 -6.01 -18.39 0.85
CA MET A 776 -6.66 -17.39 -0.02
C MET A 776 -7.90 -17.99 -0.69
N ILE A 777 -7.79 -19.21 -1.21
CA ILE A 777 -8.90 -19.95 -1.81
C ILE A 777 -10.01 -20.16 -0.77
N GLU A 778 -9.71 -20.61 0.46
CA GLU A 778 -10.71 -20.75 1.53
C GLU A 778 -11.44 -19.43 1.84
N ARG A 779 -10.72 -18.30 1.84
CA ARG A 779 -11.33 -16.97 2.06
C ARG A 779 -12.25 -16.57 0.91
N LEU A 780 -11.80 -16.77 -0.33
CA LEU A 780 -12.59 -16.49 -1.53
C LEU A 780 -13.82 -17.40 -1.62
N GLN A 781 -13.68 -18.68 -1.25
CA GLN A 781 -14.78 -19.64 -1.18
C GLN A 781 -15.84 -19.18 -0.16
N LYS A 782 -15.41 -18.75 1.05
CA LYS A 782 -16.33 -18.19 2.05
C LYS A 782 -17.04 -16.93 1.57
N GLN A 783 -16.34 -16.03 0.86
CA GLN A 783 -16.98 -14.84 0.28
C GLN A 783 -17.97 -15.20 -0.82
N LEU A 784 -17.65 -16.20 -1.65
CA LEU A 784 -18.54 -16.71 -2.69
C LEU A 784 -19.80 -17.34 -2.08
N ASP A 785 -19.66 -18.14 -1.02
CA ASP A 785 -20.79 -18.77 -0.34
C ASP A 785 -21.69 -17.73 0.33
N LEU A 786 -21.12 -16.71 0.96
CA LEU A 786 -21.89 -15.58 1.51
C LEU A 786 -22.63 -14.80 0.40
N ALA A 787 -21.98 -14.60 -0.75
CA ALA A 787 -22.60 -13.95 -1.90
C ALA A 787 -23.72 -14.83 -2.52
N ARG A 788 -23.58 -16.16 -2.50
CA ARG A 788 -24.64 -17.08 -2.93
C ARG A 788 -25.82 -17.06 -1.97
N GLU A 789 -25.56 -17.08 -0.67
CA GLU A 789 -26.59 -17.03 0.37
C GLU A 789 -27.40 -15.74 0.28
N THR A 790 -26.75 -14.59 0.15
CA THR A 790 -27.44 -13.30 -0.06
C THR A 790 -28.24 -13.26 -1.37
N ASN A 791 -27.75 -13.88 -2.44
CA ASN A 791 -28.49 -13.97 -3.71
C ASN A 791 -29.71 -14.89 -3.61
N THR A 792 -29.61 -16.01 -2.88
CA THR A 792 -30.78 -16.85 -2.58
C THR A 792 -31.81 -16.12 -1.73
N ASP A 793 -31.36 -15.33 -0.75
CA ASP A 793 -32.23 -14.53 0.11
C ASP A 793 -32.96 -13.43 -0.68
N LEU A 794 -32.25 -12.74 -1.58
CA LEU A 794 -32.84 -11.76 -2.49
C LEU A 794 -33.83 -12.40 -3.47
N LYS A 795 -33.57 -13.61 -3.96
CA LYS A 795 -34.52 -14.36 -4.80
C LYS A 795 -35.78 -14.74 -4.04
N ALA A 796 -35.66 -15.17 -2.78
CA ALA A 796 -36.82 -15.46 -1.93
C ALA A 796 -37.65 -14.19 -1.68
N LYS A 797 -37.01 -13.06 -1.35
CA LYS A 797 -37.70 -11.76 -1.22
C LYS A 797 -38.36 -11.32 -2.52
N LEU A 798 -37.74 -11.58 -3.67
CA LEU A 798 -38.34 -11.28 -4.97
C LEU A 798 -39.57 -12.16 -5.23
N SER A 799 -39.54 -13.44 -4.87
CA SER A 799 -40.71 -14.31 -5.02
C SER A 799 -41.84 -13.89 -4.09
N GLU A 800 -41.55 -13.55 -2.82
CA GLU A 800 -42.54 -12.98 -1.90
C GLU A 800 -43.14 -11.68 -2.44
N THR A 801 -42.32 -10.80 -3.01
CA THR A 801 -42.79 -9.56 -3.65
C THR A 801 -43.69 -9.85 -4.85
N ASN A 802 -43.35 -10.86 -5.66
CA ASN A 802 -44.18 -11.29 -6.78
C ASN A 802 -45.50 -11.90 -6.32
N GLU A 803 -45.51 -12.71 -5.26
CA GLU A 803 -46.75 -13.23 -4.64
C GLU A 803 -47.63 -12.11 -4.09
N LEU A 804 -47.04 -11.12 -3.40
CA LEU A 804 -47.77 -9.95 -2.93
C LEU A 804 -48.37 -9.17 -4.10
N LYS A 805 -47.61 -8.96 -5.19
CA LYS A 805 -48.09 -8.29 -6.39
C LYS A 805 -49.24 -9.05 -7.06
N ILE A 806 -49.17 -10.38 -7.12
CA ILE A 806 -50.27 -11.22 -7.62
C ILE A 806 -51.52 -11.05 -6.73
N ARG A 807 -51.35 -11.11 -5.40
CA ARG A 807 -52.48 -10.89 -4.46
C ARG A 807 -53.08 -9.50 -4.60
N THR A 808 -52.27 -8.46 -4.80
CA THR A 808 -52.76 -7.10 -5.04
C THR A 808 -53.56 -7.03 -6.34
N LEU A 809 -53.07 -7.65 -7.42
CA LEU A 809 -53.81 -7.71 -8.70
C LEU A 809 -55.13 -8.49 -8.58
N GLU A 810 -55.14 -9.58 -7.79
CA GLU A 810 -56.37 -10.32 -7.49
C GLU A 810 -57.35 -9.47 -6.67
N GLN A 811 -56.87 -8.76 -5.66
CA GLN A 811 -57.68 -7.82 -4.87
C GLN A 811 -58.24 -6.70 -5.76
N ASP A 812 -57.43 -6.07 -6.61
CA ASP A 812 -57.89 -5.03 -7.54
C ASP A 812 -58.98 -5.55 -8.48
N ARG A 813 -58.83 -6.79 -8.97
CA ARG A 813 -59.87 -7.44 -9.78
C ARG A 813 -61.16 -7.65 -9.01
N THR A 814 -61.09 -8.09 -7.76
CA THR A 814 -62.29 -8.24 -6.91
C THR A 814 -62.95 -6.89 -6.61
N ILE A 815 -62.16 -5.84 -6.39
CA ILE A 815 -62.66 -4.46 -6.20
C ILE A 815 -63.34 -3.98 -7.47
N GLU A 816 -62.77 -4.25 -8.65
CA GLU A 816 -63.38 -3.87 -9.93
C GLU A 816 -64.71 -4.61 -10.18
N GLU A 817 -64.79 -5.89 -9.84
CA GLU A 817 -66.02 -6.69 -9.90
C GLU A 817 -67.07 -6.16 -8.91
N LEU A 818 -66.68 -5.85 -7.68
CA LEU A 818 -67.54 -5.23 -6.68
C LEU A 818 -68.03 -3.86 -7.15
N ASN A 819 -67.17 -3.00 -7.69
CA ASN A 819 -67.56 -1.71 -8.27
C ASN A 819 -68.53 -1.86 -9.45
N LYS A 820 -68.33 -2.86 -10.32
CA LYS A 820 -69.28 -3.17 -11.41
C LYS A 820 -70.63 -3.61 -10.84
N SER A 821 -70.64 -4.41 -9.79
CA SER A 821 -71.89 -4.84 -9.13
C SER A 821 -72.59 -3.69 -8.40
N GLN A 822 -71.84 -2.85 -7.68
CA GLN A 822 -72.34 -1.63 -7.05
C GLN A 822 -72.94 -0.69 -8.11
N GLY A 823 -72.25 -0.45 -9.22
CA GLY A 823 -72.77 0.39 -10.30
C GLY A 823 -74.02 -0.19 -10.98
N LYS A 824 -74.23 -1.52 -10.95
CA LYS A 824 -75.50 -2.15 -11.38
C LYS A 824 -76.60 -1.92 -10.33
N LEU A 825 -76.28 -2.09 -9.05
CA LEU A 825 -77.18 -1.82 -7.93
C LEU A 825 -77.62 -0.35 -7.89
N GLU A 826 -76.70 0.59 -8.09
CA GLU A 826 -76.98 2.03 -8.18
C GLU A 826 -77.97 2.31 -9.33
N ARG A 827 -77.75 1.73 -10.51
CA ARG A 827 -78.68 1.85 -11.66
C ARG A 827 -80.04 1.22 -11.38
N MET A 828 -80.10 0.11 -10.64
CA MET A 828 -81.37 -0.49 -10.23
C MET A 828 -82.09 0.39 -9.20
N LYS A 829 -81.35 0.96 -8.24
CA LYS A 829 -81.86 1.92 -7.25
C LYS A 829 -82.42 3.16 -7.94
N GLU A 830 -81.69 3.78 -8.87
CA GLU A 830 -82.17 4.93 -9.64
C GLU A 830 -83.45 4.61 -10.43
N LYS A 831 -83.52 3.40 -11.04
CA LYS A 831 -84.74 2.95 -11.74
C LYS A 831 -85.91 2.77 -10.78
N ALA A 832 -85.68 2.17 -9.62
CA ALA A 832 -86.69 1.98 -8.58
C ALA A 832 -87.15 3.33 -8.00
N GLU A 833 -86.24 4.29 -7.77
CA GLU A 833 -86.57 5.65 -7.32
C GLU A 833 -87.38 6.41 -8.37
N LYS A 834 -87.03 6.29 -9.67
CA LYS A 834 -87.82 6.87 -10.76
C LYS A 834 -89.23 6.28 -10.82
N GLN A 835 -89.36 4.96 -10.69
CA GLN A 835 -90.66 4.29 -10.62
C GLN A 835 -91.46 4.71 -9.40
N LEU A 836 -90.82 4.76 -8.22
CA LEU A 836 -91.46 5.20 -6.97
C LEU A 836 -91.95 6.65 -7.08
N ASN A 837 -91.15 7.55 -7.66
CA ASN A 837 -91.54 8.93 -7.89
C ASN A 837 -92.70 9.05 -8.89
N SER A 838 -92.72 8.22 -9.96
CA SER A 838 -93.85 8.14 -10.89
C SER A 838 -95.13 7.69 -10.18
N VAL A 839 -95.06 6.58 -9.44
CA VAL A 839 -96.20 6.05 -8.67
C VAL A 839 -96.67 7.05 -7.62
N LYS A 840 -95.74 7.75 -6.95
CA LYS A 840 -96.07 8.80 -5.98
C LYS A 840 -96.78 9.99 -6.65
N SER A 841 -96.35 10.40 -7.85
CA SER A 841 -97.01 11.46 -8.61
C SER A 841 -98.41 11.06 -9.09
N GLU A 842 -98.58 9.82 -9.54
CA GLU A 842 -99.89 9.27 -9.91
C GLU A 842 -100.83 9.14 -8.70
N LEU A 843 -100.30 8.72 -7.54
CA LEU A 843 -101.05 8.65 -6.29
C LEU A 843 -101.51 10.04 -5.86
N ASN A 844 -100.62 11.05 -5.88
CA ASN A 844 -100.98 12.43 -5.56
C ASN A 844 -102.05 12.99 -6.51
N LEU A 845 -101.97 12.67 -7.81
CA LEU A 845 -103.00 13.06 -8.80
C LEU A 845 -104.35 12.39 -8.51
N LYS A 846 -104.34 11.10 -8.13
CA LYS A 846 -105.56 10.38 -7.74
C LYS A 846 -106.13 10.90 -6.42
N GLU A 847 -105.28 11.22 -5.46
CA GLU A 847 -105.68 11.81 -4.19
C GLU A 847 -106.33 13.19 -4.42
N GLN A 848 -105.72 14.06 -5.23
CA GLN A 848 -106.31 15.34 -5.62
C GLN A 848 -107.67 15.17 -6.29
N LYS A 849 -107.79 14.28 -7.29
CA LYS A 849 -109.08 13.99 -7.93
C LYS A 849 -110.13 13.47 -6.95
N ALA A 850 -109.74 12.57 -6.05
CA ALA A 850 -110.66 12.05 -5.03
C ALA A 850 -111.10 13.14 -4.05
N THR A 851 -110.22 14.08 -3.67
CA THR A 851 -110.59 15.22 -2.82
C THR A 851 -111.53 16.19 -3.54
N GLU A 852 -111.32 16.45 -4.84
CA GLU A 852 -112.21 17.27 -5.65
C GLU A 852 -113.59 16.63 -5.82
N GLU A 853 -113.65 15.32 -6.09
CA GLU A 853 -114.92 14.58 -6.17
C GLU A 853 -115.65 14.55 -4.82
N LYS A 854 -114.91 14.39 -3.72
CA LYS A 854 -115.46 14.47 -2.36
C LYS A 854 -116.06 15.85 -2.09
N GLU A 855 -115.38 16.93 -2.47
CA GLU A 855 -115.90 18.29 -2.26
C GLU A 855 -117.11 18.57 -3.17
N LYS A 856 -117.11 18.07 -4.42
CA LYS A 856 -118.29 18.12 -5.29
C LYS A 856 -119.48 17.37 -4.70
N ALA A 857 -119.27 16.16 -4.19
CA ALA A 857 -120.31 15.36 -3.56
C ALA A 857 -120.85 16.04 -2.29
N LYS A 858 -119.97 16.63 -1.47
CA LYS A 858 -120.35 17.40 -0.28
C LYS A 858 -121.19 18.62 -0.64
N ASN A 859 -120.81 19.39 -1.66
CA ASN A 859 -121.58 20.53 -2.15
C ASN A 859 -122.96 20.11 -2.69
N MET A 860 -123.04 19.01 -3.46
CA MET A 860 -124.33 18.47 -3.92
C MET A 860 -125.22 18.02 -2.76
N LEU A 861 -124.63 17.41 -1.73
CA LEU A 861 -125.37 16.95 -0.55
C LEU A 861 -125.87 18.13 0.31
N GLU A 862 -125.12 19.24 0.36
CA GLU A 862 -125.54 20.47 1.02
C GLU A 862 -126.72 21.13 0.28
N VAL A 863 -126.68 21.17 -1.06
CA VAL A 863 -127.81 21.63 -1.89
C VAL A 863 -129.05 20.75 -1.65
N ALA A 864 -128.93 19.42 -1.75
CA ALA A 864 -130.04 18.51 -1.51
C ALA A 864 -130.60 18.59 -0.07
N SER A 865 -129.72 18.79 0.93
CA SER A 865 -130.15 19.00 2.33
C SER A 865 -130.93 20.30 2.50
N SER A 866 -130.51 21.37 1.82
CA SER A 866 -131.21 22.66 1.82
C SER A 866 -132.59 22.55 1.14
N GLU A 867 -132.68 21.86 0.00
CA GLU A 867 -133.95 21.58 -0.68
C GLU A 867 -134.88 20.71 0.17
N MET A 868 -134.34 19.68 0.84
CA MET A 868 -135.11 18.82 1.73
C MET A 868 -135.63 19.57 2.97
N LYS A 869 -134.88 20.55 3.50
CA LYS A 869 -135.37 21.46 4.55
C LYS A 869 -136.54 22.30 4.05
N VAL A 870 -136.44 22.88 2.86
CA VAL A 870 -137.51 23.69 2.24
C VAL A 870 -138.77 22.82 2.02
N LEU A 871 -138.61 21.64 1.43
CA LEU A 871 -139.72 20.71 1.20
C LEU A 871 -140.40 20.28 2.52
N LYS A 872 -139.62 20.02 3.57
CA LYS A 872 -140.15 19.70 4.89
C LYS A 872 -140.99 20.85 5.45
N THR A 873 -140.53 22.09 5.35
CA THR A 873 -141.31 23.25 5.81
C THR A 873 -142.60 23.44 5.00
N THR A 874 -142.57 23.24 3.68
CA THR A 874 -143.78 23.33 2.84
C THR A 874 -144.78 22.20 3.13
N LEU A 875 -144.30 21.00 3.46
CA LEU A 875 -145.15 19.88 3.83
C LEU A 875 -145.84 20.12 5.18
N GLU A 876 -145.12 20.68 6.15
CA GLU A 876 -145.68 21.05 7.46
C GLU A 876 -146.75 22.14 7.35
N GLU A 877 -146.60 23.10 6.42
CA GLU A 877 -147.64 24.10 6.12
C GLU A 877 -148.85 23.50 5.40
N LEU A 878 -148.64 22.60 4.42
CA LEU A 878 -149.73 21.92 3.72
C LEU A 878 -150.54 21.04 4.66
N ALA A 879 -149.88 20.28 5.54
CA ALA A 879 -150.55 19.46 6.55
C ALA A 879 -151.36 20.29 7.55
N LYS A 880 -150.93 21.53 7.87
CA LYS A 880 -151.74 22.46 8.68
C LYS A 880 -152.98 22.95 7.93
N ARG A 881 -152.84 23.32 6.65
CA ARG A 881 -153.98 23.77 5.82
C ARG A 881 -155.01 22.66 5.60
N GLU A 882 -154.56 21.43 5.34
CA GLU A 882 -155.43 20.28 5.18
C GLU A 882 -156.28 20.04 6.44
N ARG A 883 -155.65 20.12 7.61
CA ARG A 883 -156.36 19.94 8.90
C ARG A 883 -157.43 21.01 9.11
N GLN A 884 -157.16 22.27 8.78
CA GLN A 884 -158.15 23.36 8.85
C GLN A 884 -159.32 23.17 7.87
N LEU A 885 -159.07 22.66 6.66
CA LEU A 885 -160.11 22.39 5.67
C LEU A 885 -160.98 21.19 6.07
N ALA A 886 -160.38 20.15 6.67
CA ALA A 886 -161.11 19.01 7.21
C ALA A 886 -162.06 19.46 8.34
N ASP A 887 -161.58 20.29 9.28
CA ASP A 887 -162.42 20.84 10.37
C ASP A 887 -163.58 21.69 9.82
N PHE A 888 -163.33 22.53 8.80
CA PHE A 888 -164.36 23.34 8.17
C PHE A 888 -165.43 22.49 7.45
N ARG A 889 -165.00 21.46 6.73
CA ARG A 889 -165.89 20.50 6.05
C ARG A 889 -166.79 19.77 7.05
N GLU A 890 -166.26 19.39 8.21
CA GLU A 890 -167.03 18.75 9.27
C GLU A 890 -168.10 19.68 9.84
N VAL A 891 -167.75 20.94 10.12
CA VAL A 891 -168.69 21.94 10.67
C VAL A 891 -169.85 22.22 9.70
N ILE A 892 -169.57 22.40 8.40
CA ILE A 892 -170.62 22.65 7.40
C ILE A 892 -171.51 21.42 7.20
N SER A 893 -170.93 20.22 7.15
CA SER A 893 -171.71 18.98 7.02
C SER A 893 -172.70 18.81 8.18
N ARG A 894 -172.27 19.16 9.40
CA ARG A 894 -173.10 19.15 10.61
C ARG A 894 -174.22 20.20 10.58
N MET A 895 -173.95 21.40 10.06
CA MET A 895 -174.98 22.46 9.93
C MET A 895 -176.03 22.16 8.85
N LEU A 896 -175.71 21.35 7.84
CA LEU A 896 -176.61 20.99 6.74
C LEU A 896 -177.44 19.71 6.98
N GLY A 897 -177.35 19.11 8.17
CA GLY A 897 -178.09 17.91 8.55
C GLY A 897 -177.76 16.68 7.68
N LEU A 898 -176.50 16.59 7.21
CA LEU A 898 -175.99 15.46 6.44
C LEU A 898 -175.27 14.49 7.39
N ASP A 899 -175.55 13.20 7.26
CA ASP A 899 -175.13 12.16 8.22
C ASP A 899 -173.61 11.89 8.17
N LEU A 900 -172.97 11.89 9.34
CA LEU A 900 -171.50 11.99 9.51
C LEU A 900 -170.75 10.64 9.50
N ASP A 901 -171.46 9.51 9.48
CA ASP A 901 -170.86 8.17 9.52
C ASP A 901 -170.49 7.61 8.12
N SER A 902 -170.71 8.40 7.07
CA SER A 902 -170.31 8.10 5.69
C SER A 902 -168.95 8.71 5.36
N LEU A 903 -167.93 7.86 5.26
CA LEU A 903 -166.51 8.24 5.17
C LEU A 903 -166.07 8.94 3.84
N ALA A 904 -167.00 9.44 3.02
CA ALA A 904 -166.69 10.18 1.79
C ALA A 904 -167.92 10.97 1.25
N LEU A 905 -168.32 12.07 1.90
CA LEU A 905 -169.30 13.03 1.37
C LEU A 905 -168.69 13.92 0.24
N PRO A 906 -169.12 13.80 -1.03
CA PRO A 906 -168.56 14.63 -2.11
C PRO A 906 -168.99 16.10 -2.01
N ASP A 907 -168.05 17.04 -2.17
CA ASP A 907 -168.27 18.48 -1.93
C ASP A 907 -169.43 19.10 -2.73
N TYR A 908 -169.75 18.54 -3.89
CA TYR A 908 -170.84 19.06 -4.73
C TYR A 908 -172.21 18.96 -4.07
N GLU A 909 -172.47 17.97 -3.19
CA GLU A 909 -173.76 17.84 -2.48
C GLU A 909 -173.92 18.92 -1.39
N ILE A 910 -172.83 19.25 -0.69
CA ILE A 910 -172.77 20.35 0.26
C ILE A 910 -173.04 21.67 -0.46
N ILE A 911 -172.40 21.86 -1.63
CA ILE A 911 -172.58 23.05 -2.46
C ILE A 911 -174.02 23.16 -2.97
N THR A 912 -174.64 22.10 -3.48
CA THR A 912 -176.02 22.19 -4.02
C THR A 912 -177.06 22.52 -2.94
N ARG A 913 -176.90 22.02 -1.71
CA ARG A 913 -177.79 22.41 -0.60
C ARG A 913 -177.55 23.84 -0.12
N LEU A 914 -176.29 24.28 -0.07
CA LEU A 914 -175.96 25.68 0.25
C LEU A 914 -176.49 26.63 -0.83
N GLU A 915 -176.37 26.28 -2.11
CA GLU A 915 -176.95 27.05 -3.22
C GLU A 915 -178.49 27.11 -3.12
N GLY A 916 -179.14 26.03 -2.68
CA GLY A 916 -180.59 26.02 -2.39
C GLY A 916 -181.01 26.94 -1.24
N LEU A 917 -180.16 27.14 -0.23
CA LEU A 917 -180.39 28.05 0.91
C LEU A 917 -180.06 29.52 0.57
N ILE A 918 -179.03 29.75 -0.25
CA ILE A 918 -178.56 31.09 -0.62
C ILE A 918 -179.48 31.75 -1.66
N HIS A 919 -180.28 30.99 -2.42
CA HIS A 919 -181.24 31.57 -3.37
C HIS A 919 -182.49 32.22 -2.74
N PHE A 920 -182.69 32.12 -1.43
CA PHE A 920 -183.90 32.63 -0.76
C PHE A 920 -183.82 34.07 -0.21
N HIS A 921 -182.67 34.76 -0.21
CA HIS A 921 -182.62 36.16 0.24
C HIS A 921 -181.69 37.08 -0.58
N GLN A 922 -182.33 38.09 -1.14
CA GLN A 922 -181.85 39.10 -2.09
C GLN A 922 -181.47 40.44 -1.39
N HIS A 923 -180.56 41.18 -2.02
CA HIS A 923 -180.38 42.67 -2.03
C HIS A 923 -179.89 43.42 -0.78
N HIS A 924 -178.70 44.06 -0.87
CA HIS A 924 -178.53 45.53 -1.00
C HIS A 924 -177.05 46.02 -0.87
N PHE A 925 -176.65 46.95 -1.76
CA PHE A 925 -175.70 48.10 -1.57
C PHE A 925 -174.17 47.81 -1.38
N ILE A 926 -173.13 48.49 -1.93
CA ILE A 926 -172.81 49.77 -2.64
C ILE A 926 -171.47 49.58 -3.41
N PRO A 927 -171.17 50.34 -4.50
CA PRO A 927 -169.95 50.20 -5.31
C PRO A 927 -168.85 51.24 -5.01
N CYS A 928 -167.56 50.89 -5.13
CA CYS A 928 -166.45 51.85 -5.32
C CYS A 928 -165.10 51.20 -5.76
N VAL A 929 -164.67 51.56 -6.97
CA VAL A 929 -163.29 51.89 -7.43
C VAL A 929 -162.19 50.82 -7.63
N CYS A 930 -161.70 50.89 -8.87
CA CYS A 930 -160.48 50.40 -9.52
C CYS A 930 -159.19 50.26 -8.70
N VAL A 931 -158.36 49.27 -9.08
CA VAL A 931 -156.97 49.49 -9.54
C VAL A 931 -156.63 48.49 -10.66
N LYS A 932 -155.92 49.01 -11.68
CA LYS A 932 -155.36 48.38 -12.89
C LYS A 932 -153.85 48.18 -12.69
N ASP A 933 -153.28 47.28 -13.51
CA ASP A 933 -151.89 47.25 -14.01
C ASP A 933 -150.76 47.08 -12.96
N VAL A 934 -149.71 46.29 -13.21
CA VAL A 934 -148.52 46.65 -14.00
C VAL A 934 -147.75 45.32 -14.25
N THR A 935 -147.69 44.78 -15.48
CA THR A 935 -146.59 44.86 -16.48
C THR A 935 -145.18 44.94 -15.87
N ARG A 936 -144.18 44.14 -16.24
CA ARG A 936 -143.26 44.36 -17.39
C ARG A 936 -142.08 43.40 -17.15
N THR A 937 -141.75 42.51 -18.10
CA THR A 937 -140.66 42.63 -19.10
C THR A 937 -139.26 42.59 -18.48
N GLU A 938 -138.43 41.65 -18.90
CA GLU A 938 -137.24 41.83 -19.79
C GLU A 938 -136.05 41.24 -19.00
N ASP A 939 -135.04 40.57 -19.53
CA ASP A 939 -134.61 40.34 -20.90
C ASP A 939 -133.50 39.27 -20.84
N GLU A 940 -133.42 38.34 -21.79
CA GLU A 940 -132.37 38.29 -22.85
C GLU A 940 -130.94 38.09 -22.31
N ARG A 941 -130.13 37.10 -22.71
CA ARG A 941 -129.81 36.53 -24.05
C ARG A 941 -129.03 35.22 -23.83
N LEU A 942 -129.24 34.14 -24.61
CA LEU A 942 -128.55 33.82 -25.89
C LEU A 942 -127.02 33.85 -25.73
N ASP A 943 -126.23 32.84 -26.07
CA ASP A 943 -126.25 31.87 -27.18
C ASP A 943 -125.69 30.52 -26.69
N ARG A 944 -126.26 29.36 -27.05
CA ARG A 944 -126.06 28.63 -28.32
C ARG A 944 -124.60 28.37 -28.70
N ASN A 945 -124.44 27.10 -29.09
CA ASN A 945 -123.41 26.52 -29.94
C ASN A 945 -122.08 26.19 -29.26
N ALA A 946 -121.42 25.10 -29.61
CA ALA A 946 -121.77 23.91 -30.35
C ALA A 946 -120.55 23.01 -30.23
N GLN A 947 -120.81 21.71 -30.29
CA GLN A 947 -120.01 20.76 -31.03
C GLN A 947 -118.52 20.54 -30.69
N PHE A 948 -118.31 19.32 -30.19
CA PHE A 948 -117.41 18.30 -30.76
C PHE A 948 -115.90 18.57 -30.79
N LEU A 949 -115.24 17.79 -29.93
CA LEU A 949 -114.06 16.95 -30.16
C LEU A 949 -112.79 17.61 -30.71
N HIS A 950 -111.77 17.66 -29.84
CA HIS A 950 -110.63 16.76 -30.02
C HIS A 950 -110.09 16.24 -28.69
#